data_AF-A0A836SEJ1-F1
#
_entry.id   AF-A0A836SEJ1-F1
#
_cell.length_a   1.000
_cell.length_b   1.000
_cell.length_c   1.000
_cell.angle_alpha   90.00
_cell.angle_beta   90.00
_cell.angle_gamma   90.00
#
_symmetry.space_group_name_H-M   'P 1'
#
loop_
_entity.id
_entity.type
_entity.pdbx_description
1 polymer ?
#
loop_
_entity_poly.entity_id
_entity_poly.type
_entity_poly.pdbx_seq_one_letter_code
_entity_poly.pdbx_strand_id
1 'polypeptide(L)'
;MSFNTLISTALSTLLKEGTIVEILLEKAGEKAIAIFQAHFTFSAFEIANSYQNSYTYALAAICTGLATPEQKMRFLQKWTHSKIEREFADQIEQLYFQPFALQCGVQTEAEQRRLRCQLIDNIKKLTHFPPIFSEEKRDLTESELAAFIHYQGTLAITDLILKHNHTLPYYQAVRDETVEAFFRFEELLGNATLFFLHEIFRTDERAKATIAALQREALWLDVRDIKTTQEKLLTRLEEEKEEQNAKAMQALQGGYFAQAAQLSSHLESLQKDINKLPDTLEAAQAAWQNTHQHWVAFAERFHSWGGVLNAQLSEVLAETQTLHGEIEAVHDDVKANLAKSEEMAEELKALKQLMANLMARFDLSAQLKPSDEFTHHNSSSLKQIQAAIAKLSVLPSHHPNYNQVVIMGGSLLSSTGDMAAAEKLFLQAFNQAAPDSADKALASFNLFLVRLVRQDYDHALVDLQTAIDCERRYALHDVEKYPMVRLLGAGGMGCVFLCHDQWGEKQVVVKCFWEGRKGTRQAVFGEAMIMRQVAGAYVPAPLDCGYVDAHRQERPYFVSEYIEGAVDGENWLAQYGAFDISTGIAVGIEIAKGLKVAHEKGIYHLDLKPANLLFKRTATGLRVKIIDFGLARVATSLRQEAMSRRTTAGMTQFGQAIVGTILYAAPEQMGEVEYGKPGAKSDLYALGATLYRLMTNESPRTLNPRRLSDAPPALFDLLCHCKEENPAQRPDSAAEVLKRLETILTAITIIVSPTGDCQSISAAIKKAKAGDRILVKPGVYQEDLVIDKPLEIIGEGDVKEIVVESQNAECISMKTDHALVRGLRLHNRAEKRFTVNIPQGQLTLEYCDITSDSLICIGIHGSEAEGIVRHCKIHDSKEGCGVYVYENGTGQIENCDIFGNGVGILILEGGNPTIQHCQIHDSKEGIGVGVGV
;
A
#
# COMPACT_ATOMS: atom_id res chain seq x y z
N MET A 1 -41.13 -46.21 9.97
CA MET A 1 -40.55 -47.39 10.66
C MET A 1 -39.52 -46.88 11.65
N SER A 2 -39.42 -47.44 12.85
CA SER A 2 -38.34 -47.05 13.78
C SER A 2 -36.99 -47.56 13.26
N PHE A 3 -35.89 -46.89 13.64
CA PHE A 3 -34.50 -47.24 13.28
C PHE A 3 -34.19 -48.74 13.52
N ASN A 4 -34.67 -49.30 14.64
CA ASN A 4 -34.53 -50.73 14.95
C ASN A 4 -35.33 -51.65 14.01
N THR A 5 -36.46 -51.17 13.47
CA THR A 5 -37.27 -51.96 12.51
C THR A 5 -36.58 -52.05 11.16
N LEU A 6 -35.89 -50.98 10.73
CA LEU A 6 -35.12 -50.93 9.47
C LEU A 6 -33.86 -51.81 9.54
N ILE A 7 -33.14 -51.79 10.66
CA ILE A 7 -31.95 -52.64 10.90
C ILE A 7 -32.32 -54.13 11.00
N SER A 8 -33.39 -54.46 11.74
CA SER A 8 -33.90 -55.83 11.84
C SER A 8 -34.36 -56.36 10.47
N THR A 9 -35.00 -55.52 9.66
CA THR A 9 -35.40 -55.87 8.29
C THR A 9 -34.16 -56.07 7.40
N ALA A 10 -33.16 -55.19 7.47
CA ALA A 10 -31.91 -55.29 6.70
C ALA A 10 -31.14 -56.60 6.91
N LEU A 11 -30.88 -56.92 8.18
CA LEU A 11 -30.13 -58.11 8.55
C LEU A 11 -30.94 -59.40 8.34
N SER A 12 -32.27 -59.38 8.50
CA SER A 12 -33.13 -60.53 8.19
C SER A 12 -33.17 -60.88 6.69
N THR A 13 -32.86 -59.92 5.82
CA THR A 13 -32.90 -60.12 4.36
C THR A 13 -31.56 -60.63 3.82
N LEU A 14 -30.45 -60.22 4.43
CA LEU A 14 -29.10 -60.72 4.13
C LEU A 14 -28.90 -62.19 4.55
N LEU A 15 -29.69 -62.69 5.49
CA LEU A 15 -29.42 -63.95 6.22
C LEU A 15 -30.59 -64.96 6.18
N LYS A 16 -31.66 -64.70 5.44
CA LYS A 16 -32.62 -65.74 5.00
C LYS A 16 -31.97 -66.45 3.83
N GLU A 17 -31.18 -67.50 4.02
CA GLU A 17 -31.63 -68.85 4.34
C GLU A 17 -30.56 -69.60 5.16
N GLY A 18 -30.72 -69.72 6.49
CA GLY A 18 -29.82 -70.55 7.30
C GLY A 18 -29.96 -70.36 8.81
N THR A 19 -30.02 -71.47 9.55
CA THR A 19 -30.52 -71.61 10.94
C THR A 19 -29.62 -71.02 12.07
N ILE A 20 -28.74 -70.04 11.81
CA ILE A 20 -27.73 -69.52 12.77
C ILE A 20 -27.91 -68.01 13.09
N VAL A 21 -29.08 -67.43 12.81
CA VAL A 21 -29.14 -65.97 12.57
C VAL A 21 -29.68 -65.13 13.73
N GLU A 22 -30.37 -65.69 14.72
CA GLU A 22 -31.08 -64.86 15.71
C GLU A 22 -30.19 -64.21 16.80
N ILE A 23 -29.00 -64.73 17.11
CA ILE A 23 -28.12 -64.17 18.18
C ILE A 23 -27.23 -63.02 17.68
N LEU A 24 -26.86 -63.01 16.39
CA LEU A 24 -26.05 -61.95 15.78
C LEU A 24 -26.88 -60.68 15.50
N LEU A 25 -28.17 -60.84 15.22
CA LEU A 25 -29.11 -59.78 14.84
C LEU A 25 -29.27 -58.64 15.86
N GLU A 26 -29.30 -58.93 17.16
CA GLU A 26 -29.48 -57.91 18.21
C GLU A 26 -28.20 -57.15 18.58
N LYS A 27 -27.00 -57.72 18.34
CA LYS A 27 -25.71 -57.10 18.71
C LYS A 27 -24.94 -56.49 17.53
N ALA A 28 -25.18 -56.95 16.30
CA ALA A 28 -24.39 -56.57 15.13
C ALA A 28 -24.78 -55.19 14.56
N GLY A 29 -26.06 -54.82 14.61
CA GLY A 29 -26.58 -53.60 13.98
C GLY A 29 -26.03 -52.30 14.56
N GLU A 30 -26.09 -52.14 15.89
CA GLU A 30 -25.53 -50.96 16.57
C GLU A 30 -24.00 -50.88 16.42
N LYS A 31 -23.31 -52.03 16.48
CA LYS A 31 -21.86 -52.10 16.30
C LYS A 31 -21.42 -51.75 14.88
N ALA A 32 -22.11 -52.25 13.86
CA ALA A 32 -21.80 -51.94 12.46
C ALA A 32 -21.94 -50.44 12.21
N ILE A 33 -23.04 -49.82 12.68
CA ILE A 33 -23.27 -48.38 12.56
C ILE A 33 -22.20 -47.58 13.29
N ALA A 34 -21.81 -47.99 14.51
CA ALA A 34 -20.72 -47.35 15.23
C ALA A 34 -19.37 -47.44 14.49
N ILE A 35 -19.08 -48.56 13.83
CA ILE A 35 -17.87 -48.73 13.02
C ILE A 35 -17.91 -47.85 11.77
N PHE A 36 -19.05 -47.80 11.08
CA PHE A 36 -19.22 -46.90 9.93
C PHE A 36 -19.12 -45.43 10.35
N GLN A 37 -19.72 -45.01 11.48
CA GLN A 37 -19.56 -43.66 12.03
C GLN A 37 -18.10 -43.32 12.38
N ALA A 38 -17.35 -44.29 12.92
CA ALA A 38 -15.97 -44.08 13.35
C ALA A 38 -14.95 -44.11 12.20
N HIS A 39 -15.19 -44.91 11.16
CA HIS A 39 -14.19 -45.23 10.14
C HIS A 39 -14.60 -44.84 8.72
N PHE A 40 -15.89 -44.81 8.40
CA PHE A 40 -16.41 -44.42 7.09
C PHE A 40 -16.69 -42.91 7.07
N THR A 41 -15.63 -42.13 7.18
CA THR A 41 -15.66 -40.66 7.32
C THR A 41 -15.84 -39.91 6.00
N PHE A 42 -16.43 -40.56 4.99
CA PHE A 42 -16.72 -39.93 3.71
C PHE A 42 -17.94 -39.01 3.85
N SER A 43 -17.81 -37.76 3.42
CA SER A 43 -18.94 -36.86 3.26
C SER A 43 -19.84 -37.28 2.09
N ALA A 44 -21.11 -36.84 2.11
CA ALA A 44 -22.03 -37.07 1.00
C ALA A 44 -21.47 -36.53 -0.33
N PHE A 45 -20.77 -35.39 -0.26
CA PHE A 45 -20.08 -34.78 -1.40
C PHE A 45 -18.94 -35.65 -1.94
N GLU A 46 -18.09 -36.22 -1.10
CA GLU A 46 -16.99 -37.08 -1.55
C GLU A 46 -17.49 -38.37 -2.21
N ILE A 47 -18.58 -38.95 -1.69
CA ILE A 47 -19.21 -40.12 -2.30
C ILE A 47 -19.83 -39.75 -3.65
N ALA A 48 -20.56 -38.63 -3.72
CA ALA A 48 -21.13 -38.14 -4.97
C ALA A 48 -20.05 -37.85 -6.02
N ASN A 49 -18.92 -37.26 -5.61
CA ASN A 49 -17.79 -36.98 -6.49
C ASN A 49 -17.09 -38.28 -6.97
N SER A 50 -16.89 -39.26 -6.09
CA SER A 50 -16.36 -40.58 -6.47
C SER A 50 -17.28 -41.31 -7.45
N TYR A 51 -18.59 -41.21 -7.25
CA TYR A 51 -19.59 -41.75 -8.17
C TYR A 51 -19.59 -41.01 -9.52
N GLN A 52 -19.43 -39.69 -9.51
CA GLN A 52 -19.28 -38.90 -10.73
C GLN A 52 -18.02 -39.31 -11.52
N ASN A 53 -16.91 -39.52 -10.82
CA ASN A 53 -15.66 -39.96 -11.44
C ASN A 53 -15.81 -41.37 -12.03
N SER A 54 -16.43 -42.30 -11.29
CA SER A 54 -16.63 -43.66 -11.76
C SER A 54 -17.55 -43.73 -12.98
N TYR A 55 -18.59 -42.89 -13.03
CA TYR A 55 -19.46 -42.74 -14.20
C TYR A 55 -18.69 -42.23 -15.42
N THR A 56 -17.82 -41.25 -15.22
CA THR A 56 -16.98 -40.69 -16.30
C THR A 56 -16.01 -41.74 -16.85
N TYR A 57 -15.37 -42.53 -15.98
CA TYR A 57 -14.51 -43.65 -16.37
C TYR A 57 -15.28 -44.74 -17.13
N ALA A 58 -16.50 -45.06 -16.69
CA ALA A 58 -17.35 -46.02 -17.38
C ALA A 58 -17.68 -45.58 -18.81
N LEU A 59 -18.09 -44.31 -19.02
CA LEU A 59 -18.39 -43.79 -20.36
C LEU A 59 -17.17 -43.81 -21.28
N ALA A 60 -16.00 -43.42 -20.75
CA ALA A 60 -14.75 -43.42 -21.52
C ALA A 60 -14.35 -44.84 -21.94
N ALA A 61 -14.42 -45.81 -21.02
CA ALA A 61 -14.08 -47.21 -21.29
C ALA A 61 -15.01 -47.84 -22.34
N ILE A 62 -16.31 -47.57 -22.26
CA ILE A 62 -17.30 -48.04 -23.25
C ILE A 62 -17.04 -47.41 -24.64
N CYS A 63 -16.80 -46.09 -24.70
CA CYS A 63 -16.46 -45.38 -25.94
C CYS A 63 -15.23 -45.97 -26.64
N THR A 64 -14.18 -46.25 -25.87
CA THR A 64 -12.93 -46.82 -26.39
C THR A 64 -13.12 -48.24 -26.90
N GLY A 65 -13.95 -49.04 -26.22
CA GLY A 65 -14.34 -50.39 -26.65
C GLY A 65 -14.99 -50.45 -28.03
N LEU A 66 -15.82 -49.45 -28.35
CA LEU A 66 -16.59 -49.38 -29.59
C LEU A 66 -15.79 -48.93 -30.83
N ALA A 67 -14.65 -48.25 -30.64
CA ALA A 67 -13.89 -47.64 -31.73
C ALA A 67 -13.28 -48.67 -32.70
N THR A 68 -13.20 -48.34 -34.00
CA THR A 68 -12.56 -49.24 -35.00
C THR A 68 -11.04 -49.34 -34.79
N PRO A 69 -10.34 -50.38 -35.25
CA PRO A 69 -8.87 -50.53 -35.05
C PRO A 69 -8.03 -49.31 -35.48
N GLU A 70 -8.42 -48.62 -36.56
CA GLU A 70 -7.76 -47.40 -37.08
C GLU A 70 -8.08 -46.14 -36.24
N GLN A 71 -9.28 -46.06 -35.65
CA GLN A 71 -9.66 -44.99 -34.71
C GLN A 71 -9.11 -45.25 -33.31
N LYS A 72 -9.08 -46.52 -32.88
CA LYS A 72 -8.33 -47.04 -31.73
C LYS A 72 -6.89 -46.55 -31.86
N MET A 73 -6.21 -46.69 -33.00
CA MET A 73 -4.85 -46.16 -33.23
C MET A 73 -4.70 -44.63 -33.00
N ARG A 74 -5.65 -43.77 -33.41
CA ARG A 74 -5.59 -42.31 -33.14
C ARG A 74 -5.94 -41.93 -31.70
N PHE A 75 -6.80 -42.70 -31.03
CA PHE A 75 -7.09 -42.55 -29.60
C PHE A 75 -5.93 -43.07 -28.74
N LEU A 76 -5.33 -44.20 -29.14
CA LEU A 76 -4.19 -44.90 -28.53
C LEU A 76 -2.83 -44.20 -28.78
N GLN A 77 -2.72 -43.30 -29.76
CA GLN A 77 -1.50 -42.50 -29.98
C GLN A 77 -1.28 -41.40 -28.94
N LYS A 78 -2.31 -41.05 -28.14
CA LYS A 78 -2.20 -40.06 -27.06
C LYS A 78 -1.92 -40.67 -25.69
N TRP A 79 -1.97 -41.99 -25.55
CA TRP A 79 -1.85 -42.70 -24.28
C TRP A 79 -0.87 -43.87 -24.45
N THR A 80 0.39 -43.66 -24.06
CA THR A 80 1.42 -44.69 -24.15
C THR A 80 1.39 -45.60 -22.92
N HIS A 81 0.80 -46.79 -23.11
CA HIS A 81 1.06 -48.05 -22.37
C HIS A 81 0.25 -48.44 -21.11
N SER A 82 -1.08 -48.42 -21.19
CA SER A 82 -1.93 -49.29 -20.34
C SER A 82 -2.43 -50.52 -21.12
N LYS A 83 -2.04 -51.72 -20.68
CA LYS A 83 -2.47 -53.04 -21.19
C LYS A 83 -3.94 -53.34 -20.80
N ILE A 84 -4.41 -52.78 -19.68
CA ILE A 84 -5.78 -52.87 -19.17
C ILE A 84 -6.78 -52.33 -20.19
N GLU A 85 -6.51 -51.18 -20.79
CA GLU A 85 -7.48 -50.51 -21.66
C GLU A 85 -7.70 -51.28 -22.96
N ARG A 86 -6.68 -51.99 -23.47
CA ARG A 86 -6.85 -52.89 -24.63
C ARG A 86 -7.65 -54.13 -24.27
N GLU A 87 -7.36 -54.79 -23.14
CA GLU A 87 -8.09 -56.00 -22.73
C GLU A 87 -9.55 -55.69 -22.34
N PHE A 88 -9.82 -54.54 -21.73
CA PHE A 88 -11.17 -54.05 -21.45
C PHE A 88 -11.91 -53.68 -22.75
N ALA A 89 -11.29 -52.87 -23.61
CA ALA A 89 -11.90 -52.40 -24.86
C ALA A 89 -12.17 -53.53 -25.86
N ASP A 90 -11.28 -54.52 -25.94
CA ASP A 90 -11.46 -55.69 -26.81
C ASP A 90 -12.55 -56.63 -26.30
N GLN A 91 -12.83 -56.63 -24.99
CA GLN A 91 -13.97 -57.37 -24.42
C GLN A 91 -15.30 -56.63 -24.52
N ILE A 92 -15.34 -55.28 -24.50
CA ILE A 92 -16.56 -54.52 -24.82
C ILE A 92 -17.06 -54.86 -26.22
N GLU A 93 -16.13 -54.98 -27.17
CA GLU A 93 -16.43 -55.41 -28.53
C GLU A 93 -17.09 -56.79 -28.57
N GLN A 94 -16.48 -57.79 -27.91
CA GLN A 94 -16.92 -59.19 -28.00
C GLN A 94 -18.12 -59.52 -27.12
N LEU A 95 -18.17 -58.98 -25.90
CA LEU A 95 -19.18 -59.36 -24.89
C LEU A 95 -20.42 -58.46 -24.92
N TYR A 96 -20.31 -57.23 -25.44
CA TYR A 96 -21.42 -56.27 -25.44
C TYR A 96 -21.81 -55.80 -26.83
N PHE A 97 -20.87 -55.25 -27.62
CA PHE A 97 -21.21 -54.65 -28.91
C PHE A 97 -21.67 -55.66 -29.96
N GLN A 98 -20.93 -56.76 -30.18
CA GLN A 98 -21.31 -57.77 -31.17
C GLN A 98 -22.66 -58.44 -30.85
N PRO A 99 -22.93 -58.88 -29.61
CA PRO A 99 -24.24 -59.41 -29.22
C PRO A 99 -25.37 -58.38 -29.34
N PHE A 100 -25.13 -57.13 -28.96
CA PHE A 100 -26.11 -56.04 -29.09
C PHE A 100 -26.43 -55.72 -30.55
N ALA A 101 -25.42 -55.65 -31.42
CA ALA A 101 -25.61 -55.42 -32.85
C ALA A 101 -26.48 -56.52 -33.48
N LEU A 102 -26.23 -57.79 -33.11
CA LEU A 102 -27.09 -58.92 -33.51
C LEU A 102 -28.52 -58.76 -32.99
N GLN A 103 -28.72 -58.36 -31.72
CA GLN A 103 -30.04 -58.12 -31.16
C GLN A 103 -30.80 -57.00 -31.88
N CYS A 104 -30.09 -55.96 -32.33
CA CYS A 104 -30.65 -54.87 -33.13
C CYS A 104 -30.91 -55.25 -34.60
N GLY A 105 -30.68 -56.50 -35.00
CA GLY A 105 -30.88 -56.96 -36.38
C GLY A 105 -29.82 -56.48 -37.37
N VAL A 106 -28.68 -56.00 -36.88
CA VAL A 106 -27.58 -55.45 -37.69
C VAL A 106 -26.67 -56.60 -38.14
N GLN A 107 -26.73 -56.96 -39.42
CA GLN A 107 -26.01 -58.12 -39.95
C GLN A 107 -24.84 -57.76 -40.87
N THR A 108 -24.82 -56.57 -41.47
CA THR A 108 -23.75 -56.17 -42.38
C THR A 108 -22.69 -55.30 -41.69
N GLU A 109 -21.44 -55.42 -42.15
CA GLU A 109 -20.30 -54.68 -41.60
C GLU A 109 -20.47 -53.14 -41.74
N ALA A 110 -21.11 -52.69 -42.83
CA ALA A 110 -21.42 -51.28 -43.04
C ALA A 110 -22.45 -50.73 -42.05
N GLU A 111 -23.47 -51.52 -41.70
CA GLU A 111 -24.47 -51.15 -40.70
C GLU A 111 -23.88 -51.19 -39.28
N GLN A 112 -23.02 -52.18 -38.97
CA GLN A 112 -22.29 -52.21 -37.70
C GLN A 112 -21.39 -50.98 -37.56
N ARG A 113 -20.68 -50.57 -38.62
CA ARG A 113 -19.85 -49.36 -38.62
C ARG A 113 -20.66 -48.09 -38.37
N ARG A 114 -21.86 -48.01 -38.95
CA ARG A 114 -22.78 -46.88 -38.72
C ARG A 114 -23.28 -46.83 -37.28
N LEU A 115 -23.66 -47.98 -36.72
CA LEU A 115 -24.10 -48.11 -35.33
C LEU A 115 -22.98 -47.71 -34.36
N ARG A 116 -21.72 -48.13 -34.60
CA ARG A 116 -20.56 -47.71 -33.80
C ARG A 116 -20.36 -46.21 -33.79
N CYS A 117 -20.34 -45.57 -34.96
CA CYS A 117 -20.14 -44.12 -35.05
C CYS A 117 -21.24 -43.39 -34.29
N GLN A 118 -22.50 -43.81 -34.43
CA GLN A 118 -23.62 -43.23 -33.69
C GLN A 118 -23.45 -43.38 -32.17
N LEU A 119 -23.12 -44.58 -31.69
CA LEU A 119 -22.91 -44.82 -30.25
C LEU A 119 -21.75 -43.97 -29.72
N ILE A 120 -20.59 -43.97 -30.38
CA ILE A 120 -19.41 -43.20 -29.96
C ILE A 120 -19.67 -41.71 -29.93
N ASP A 121 -20.25 -41.15 -31.00
CA ASP A 121 -20.48 -39.70 -31.10
C ASP A 121 -21.46 -39.22 -30.05
N ASN A 122 -22.46 -40.03 -29.71
CA ASN A 122 -23.44 -39.67 -28.70
C ASN A 122 -22.92 -39.90 -27.27
N ILE A 123 -22.15 -40.96 -27.01
CA ILE A 123 -21.53 -41.17 -25.69
C ILE A 123 -20.47 -40.10 -25.41
N LYS A 124 -19.68 -39.66 -26.41
CA LYS A 124 -18.72 -38.55 -26.25
C LYS A 124 -19.39 -37.26 -25.83
N LYS A 125 -20.56 -36.94 -26.38
CA LYS A 125 -21.32 -35.75 -25.96
C LYS A 125 -21.63 -35.81 -24.45
N LEU A 126 -21.94 -37.00 -23.92
CA LEU A 126 -22.22 -37.19 -22.49
C LEU A 126 -21.02 -36.85 -21.59
N THR A 127 -19.79 -37.02 -22.07
CA THR A 127 -18.56 -36.73 -21.29
C THR A 127 -18.25 -35.23 -21.14
N HIS A 128 -18.90 -34.36 -21.91
CA HIS A 128 -18.65 -32.92 -21.91
C HIS A 128 -19.62 -32.10 -21.05
N PHE A 129 -20.58 -32.76 -20.40
CA PHE A 129 -21.56 -32.10 -19.54
C PHE A 129 -21.05 -31.96 -18.10
N PRO A 130 -21.56 -30.96 -17.34
CA PRO A 130 -21.23 -30.80 -15.93
C PRO A 130 -21.59 -32.05 -15.10
N PRO A 131 -21.03 -32.19 -13.89
CA PRO A 131 -21.29 -33.32 -12.98
C PRO A 131 -22.77 -33.63 -12.89
N ILE A 132 -23.14 -34.88 -13.21
CA ILE A 132 -24.52 -35.37 -13.08
C ILE A 132 -24.86 -35.66 -11.62
N PHE A 133 -23.86 -35.89 -10.76
CA PHE A 133 -24.01 -35.99 -9.30
C PHE A 133 -23.36 -34.78 -8.63
N SER A 134 -24.18 -33.90 -8.06
CA SER A 134 -23.73 -32.79 -7.22
C SER A 134 -24.52 -32.77 -5.92
N GLU A 135 -23.81 -32.82 -4.81
CA GLU A 135 -24.38 -32.71 -3.46
C GLU A 135 -23.71 -31.54 -2.74
N GLU A 136 -24.39 -30.94 -1.77
CA GLU A 136 -23.74 -29.95 -0.90
C GLU A 136 -22.76 -30.66 0.03
N LYS A 137 -21.66 -29.99 0.38
CA LYS A 137 -20.65 -30.55 1.29
C LYS A 137 -21.24 -30.69 2.70
N ARG A 138 -21.73 -31.89 3.01
CA ARG A 138 -22.25 -32.28 4.32
C ARG A 138 -21.86 -33.71 4.69
N ASP A 139 -21.84 -33.97 5.99
CA ASP A 139 -21.64 -35.31 6.52
C ASP A 139 -22.87 -36.20 6.28
N LEU A 140 -22.65 -37.51 6.22
CA LEU A 140 -23.74 -38.48 6.12
C LEU A 140 -24.52 -38.52 7.44
N THR A 141 -25.85 -38.46 7.34
CA THR A 141 -26.73 -38.64 8.50
C THR A 141 -26.76 -40.10 8.95
N GLU A 142 -27.13 -40.37 10.21
CA GLU A 142 -27.29 -41.75 10.70
C GLU A 142 -28.29 -42.57 9.88
N SER A 143 -29.31 -41.92 9.33
CA SER A 143 -30.30 -42.56 8.45
C SER A 143 -29.72 -42.93 7.08
N GLU A 144 -28.79 -42.12 6.55
CA GLU A 144 -28.09 -42.40 5.29
C GLU A 144 -27.01 -43.48 5.46
N LEU A 145 -26.30 -43.47 6.59
CA LEU A 145 -25.38 -44.55 6.97
C LEU A 145 -26.13 -45.88 7.15
N ALA A 146 -27.31 -45.86 7.76
CA ALA A 146 -28.16 -47.06 7.89
C ALA A 146 -28.69 -47.54 6.53
N ALA A 147 -28.99 -46.62 5.60
CA ALA A 147 -29.41 -46.97 4.24
C ALA A 147 -28.29 -47.62 3.41
N PHE A 148 -27.03 -47.21 3.62
CA PHE A 148 -25.85 -47.83 3.00
C PHE A 148 -25.70 -49.32 3.39
N ILE A 149 -26.22 -49.70 4.56
CA ILE A 149 -26.23 -51.08 5.06
C ILE A 149 -27.46 -51.87 4.51
N HIS A 150 -28.51 -51.20 4.04
CA HIS A 150 -29.82 -51.79 3.75
C HIS A 150 -30.29 -51.62 2.28
N TYR A 151 -29.42 -51.75 1.28
CA TYR A 151 -29.92 -51.62 -0.09
C TYR A 151 -30.70 -52.88 -0.55
N GLN A 152 -32.03 -52.77 -0.60
CA GLN A 152 -32.90 -53.58 -1.46
C GLN A 152 -33.35 -52.74 -2.66
N GLY A 153 -32.96 -53.18 -3.86
CA GLY A 153 -33.54 -52.65 -5.09
C GLY A 153 -33.29 -53.63 -6.24
N THR A 154 -34.36 -54.22 -6.76
CA THR A 154 -34.36 -55.04 -8.00
C THR A 154 -34.21 -54.18 -9.27
N LEU A 155 -33.79 -52.92 -9.14
CA LEU A 155 -33.56 -52.02 -10.26
C LEU A 155 -32.08 -52.03 -10.65
N ALA A 156 -31.88 -52.37 -11.91
CA ALA A 156 -30.68 -52.09 -12.70
C ALA A 156 -30.08 -50.71 -12.38
N ILE A 157 -28.78 -50.67 -12.06
CA ILE A 157 -28.07 -49.41 -11.77
C ILE A 157 -28.00 -48.55 -13.03
N THR A 158 -27.92 -49.20 -14.18
CA THR A 158 -28.05 -48.53 -15.47
C THR A 158 -29.35 -47.74 -15.54
N ASP A 159 -30.48 -48.33 -15.15
CA ASP A 159 -31.78 -47.65 -15.19
C ASP A 159 -31.86 -46.50 -14.19
N LEU A 160 -31.20 -46.61 -13.03
CA LEU A 160 -31.13 -45.52 -12.07
C LEU A 160 -30.34 -44.33 -12.62
N ILE A 161 -29.16 -44.58 -13.19
CA ILE A 161 -28.33 -43.55 -13.82
C ILE A 161 -29.09 -42.89 -14.98
N LEU A 162 -29.73 -43.68 -15.84
CA LEU A 162 -30.49 -43.17 -16.97
C LEU A 162 -31.72 -42.38 -16.53
N LYS A 163 -32.46 -42.85 -15.53
CA LYS A 163 -33.61 -42.13 -14.96
C LYS A 163 -33.19 -40.80 -14.35
N HIS A 164 -32.05 -40.75 -13.65
CA HIS A 164 -31.49 -39.50 -13.14
C HIS A 164 -31.10 -38.57 -14.28
N ASN A 165 -30.39 -39.09 -15.27
CA ASN A 165 -30.00 -38.35 -16.47
C ASN A 165 -31.21 -37.75 -17.21
N HIS A 166 -32.34 -38.46 -17.26
CA HIS A 166 -33.59 -37.94 -17.87
C HIS A 166 -34.13 -36.69 -17.18
N THR A 167 -33.78 -36.44 -15.91
CA THR A 167 -34.18 -35.22 -15.19
C THR A 167 -33.34 -33.99 -15.58
N LEU A 168 -32.19 -34.20 -16.23
CA LEU A 168 -31.23 -33.13 -16.54
C LEU A 168 -31.55 -32.47 -17.89
N PRO A 169 -31.78 -31.15 -17.95
CA PRO A 169 -32.20 -30.46 -19.19
C PRO A 169 -31.22 -30.63 -20.36
N TYR A 170 -29.93 -30.69 -20.07
CA TYR A 170 -28.89 -30.86 -21.08
C TYR A 170 -28.79 -32.29 -21.61
N TYR A 171 -29.09 -33.29 -20.78
CA TYR A 171 -29.14 -34.68 -21.23
C TYR A 171 -30.30 -34.91 -22.19
N GLN A 172 -31.46 -34.29 -21.94
CA GLN A 172 -32.61 -34.35 -22.85
C GLN A 172 -32.28 -33.82 -24.25
N ALA A 173 -31.36 -32.86 -24.38
CA ALA A 173 -30.95 -32.28 -25.66
C ALA A 173 -30.07 -33.22 -26.52
N VAL A 174 -29.42 -34.21 -25.90
CA VAL A 174 -28.51 -35.15 -26.59
C VAL A 174 -28.95 -36.62 -26.45
N ARG A 175 -30.15 -36.85 -25.90
CA ARG A 175 -30.71 -38.18 -25.66
C ARG A 175 -30.80 -38.98 -26.96
N ASP A 176 -30.30 -40.20 -26.93
CA ASP A 176 -30.38 -41.16 -28.03
C ASP A 176 -30.82 -42.51 -27.49
N GLU A 177 -31.97 -43.01 -27.97
CA GLU A 177 -32.59 -44.25 -27.45
C GLU A 177 -31.74 -45.49 -27.75
N THR A 178 -30.92 -45.45 -28.82
CA THR A 178 -29.99 -46.52 -29.17
C THR A 178 -28.83 -46.59 -28.17
N VAL A 179 -28.30 -45.44 -27.75
CA VAL A 179 -27.26 -45.36 -26.69
C VAL A 179 -27.80 -45.86 -25.37
N GLU A 180 -29.03 -45.49 -24.99
CA GLU A 180 -29.63 -45.99 -23.75
C GLU A 180 -29.90 -47.50 -23.79
N ALA A 181 -30.36 -48.03 -24.93
CA ALA A 181 -30.54 -49.47 -25.11
C ALA A 181 -29.21 -50.21 -25.03
N PHE A 182 -28.13 -49.63 -25.58
CA PHE A 182 -26.78 -50.20 -25.48
C PHE A 182 -26.25 -50.19 -24.05
N PHE A 183 -26.49 -49.11 -23.29
CA PHE A 183 -26.13 -49.05 -21.88
C PHE A 183 -26.87 -50.09 -21.02
N ARG A 184 -28.15 -50.34 -21.33
CA ARG A 184 -28.99 -51.36 -20.65
C ARG A 184 -28.63 -52.79 -21.03
N PHE A 185 -27.99 -53.00 -22.17
CA PHE A 185 -27.60 -54.33 -22.61
C PHE A 185 -26.63 -54.95 -21.61
N GLU A 186 -27.08 -56.01 -20.93
CA GLU A 186 -26.33 -56.70 -19.87
C GLU A 186 -25.83 -55.77 -18.74
N GLU A 187 -26.61 -54.73 -18.40
CA GLU A 187 -26.27 -53.73 -17.37
C GLU A 187 -24.92 -53.02 -17.59
N LEU A 188 -24.49 -52.88 -18.85
CA LEU A 188 -23.15 -52.40 -19.21
C LEU A 188 -22.72 -51.13 -18.47
N LEU A 189 -23.55 -50.08 -18.48
CA LEU A 189 -23.19 -48.80 -17.88
C LEU A 189 -23.15 -48.87 -16.35
N GLY A 190 -24.15 -49.49 -15.72
CA GLY A 190 -24.21 -49.65 -14.28
C GLY A 190 -23.07 -50.50 -13.73
N ASN A 191 -22.79 -51.62 -14.39
CA ASN A 191 -21.70 -52.52 -14.03
C ASN A 191 -20.33 -51.86 -14.18
N ALA A 192 -20.09 -51.16 -15.30
CA ALA A 192 -18.84 -50.42 -15.49
C ALA A 192 -18.68 -49.29 -14.46
N THR A 193 -19.76 -48.56 -14.15
CA THR A 193 -19.73 -47.46 -13.16
C THR A 193 -19.44 -47.97 -11.76
N LEU A 194 -20.06 -49.08 -11.36
CA LEU A 194 -19.79 -49.72 -10.07
C LEU A 194 -18.37 -50.25 -9.96
N PHE A 195 -17.84 -50.83 -11.03
CA PHE A 195 -16.49 -51.36 -11.03
C PHE A 195 -15.45 -50.29 -10.72
N PHE A 196 -15.51 -49.16 -11.42
CA PHE A 196 -14.62 -48.04 -11.15
C PHE A 196 -14.88 -47.41 -9.77
N LEU A 197 -16.14 -47.39 -9.30
CA LEU A 197 -16.47 -46.90 -7.97
C LEU A 197 -15.84 -47.76 -6.88
N HIS A 198 -15.98 -49.09 -7.01
CA HIS A 198 -15.38 -50.04 -6.10
C HIS A 198 -13.87 -49.94 -6.10
N GLU A 199 -13.24 -49.71 -7.24
CA GLU A 199 -11.78 -49.56 -7.30
C GLU A 199 -11.30 -48.28 -6.61
N ILE A 200 -12.03 -47.17 -6.78
CA ILE A 200 -11.77 -45.91 -6.06
C ILE A 200 -11.86 -46.12 -4.55
N PHE A 201 -12.92 -46.79 -4.06
CA PHE A 201 -13.06 -47.05 -2.63
C PHE A 201 -12.10 -48.12 -2.11
N ARG A 202 -11.79 -49.16 -2.88
CA ARG A 202 -10.85 -50.22 -2.46
C ARG A 202 -9.45 -49.69 -2.24
N THR A 203 -9.06 -48.64 -2.97
CA THR A 203 -7.74 -48.01 -2.86
C THR A 203 -7.67 -46.93 -1.77
N ASP A 204 -8.81 -46.38 -1.32
CA ASP A 204 -8.87 -45.38 -0.25
C ASP A 204 -8.61 -45.98 1.15
N GLU A 205 -7.70 -45.36 1.90
CA GLU A 205 -7.26 -45.82 3.22
C GLU A 205 -8.38 -45.79 4.27
N ARG A 206 -9.34 -44.86 4.18
CA ARG A 206 -10.50 -44.81 5.09
C ARG A 206 -11.42 -45.99 4.86
N ALA A 207 -11.63 -46.36 3.60
CA ALA A 207 -12.43 -47.53 3.24
C ALA A 207 -11.72 -48.84 3.64
N LYS A 208 -10.40 -48.96 3.44
CA LYS A 208 -9.61 -50.09 3.96
C LYS A 208 -9.68 -50.18 5.48
N ALA A 209 -9.58 -49.05 6.19
CA ALA A 209 -9.70 -49.00 7.64
C ALA A 209 -11.11 -49.38 8.14
N THR A 210 -12.15 -48.97 7.42
CA THR A 210 -13.54 -49.34 7.69
C THR A 210 -13.74 -50.85 7.53
N ILE A 211 -13.29 -51.42 6.42
CA ILE A 211 -13.37 -52.87 6.16
C ILE A 211 -12.58 -53.64 7.21
N ALA A 212 -11.36 -53.20 7.55
CA ALA A 212 -10.54 -53.82 8.59
C ALA A 212 -11.17 -53.70 9.99
N ALA A 213 -11.91 -52.63 10.29
CA ALA A 213 -12.66 -52.49 11.53
C ALA A 213 -13.88 -53.42 11.57
N LEU A 214 -14.63 -53.55 10.47
CA LEU A 214 -15.73 -54.50 10.35
C LEU A 214 -15.25 -55.96 10.45
N GLN A 215 -14.11 -56.28 9.85
CA GLN A 215 -13.47 -57.60 9.95
C GLN A 215 -13.00 -57.91 11.39
N ARG A 216 -12.39 -56.94 12.08
CA ARG A 216 -11.96 -57.11 13.49
C ARG A 216 -13.13 -57.40 14.43
N GLU A 217 -14.30 -56.83 14.16
CA GLU A 217 -15.53 -57.07 14.94
C GLU A 217 -16.35 -58.27 14.41
N ALA A 218 -15.83 -59.02 13.44
CA ALA A 218 -16.47 -60.17 12.79
C ALA A 218 -17.82 -59.86 12.12
N LEU A 219 -18.01 -58.61 11.70
CA LEU A 219 -19.22 -58.12 11.02
C LEU A 219 -19.10 -58.14 9.49
N TRP A 220 -17.90 -58.41 8.97
CA TRP A 220 -17.63 -58.60 7.54
C TRP A 220 -16.64 -59.77 7.37
N LEU A 221 -17.03 -60.79 6.62
CA LEU A 221 -16.23 -61.99 6.36
C LEU A 221 -16.04 -62.15 4.85
N ASP A 222 -14.79 -62.20 4.40
CA ASP A 222 -14.46 -62.52 3.01
C ASP A 222 -14.72 -64.02 2.77
N VAL A 223 -15.32 -64.37 1.63
CA VAL A 223 -15.59 -65.78 1.26
C VAL A 223 -14.29 -66.62 1.24
N ARG A 224 -13.15 -66.00 0.96
CA ARG A 224 -11.82 -66.62 1.05
C ARG A 224 -11.41 -66.89 2.49
N ASP A 225 -11.70 -65.97 3.41
CA ASP A 225 -11.46 -66.14 4.85
C ASP A 225 -12.36 -67.22 5.45
N ILE A 226 -13.59 -67.38 4.94
CA ILE A 226 -14.46 -68.51 5.30
C ILE A 226 -13.80 -69.84 4.90
N LYS A 227 -13.24 -69.95 3.69
CA LYS A 227 -12.50 -71.14 3.24
C LYS A 227 -11.24 -71.40 4.07
N THR A 228 -10.45 -70.37 4.37
CA THR A 228 -9.25 -70.53 5.20
C THR A 228 -9.57 -70.83 6.67
N THR A 229 -10.67 -70.30 7.19
CA THR A 229 -11.17 -70.61 8.54
C THR A 229 -11.72 -72.04 8.58
N GLN A 230 -12.38 -72.49 7.51
CA GLN A 230 -12.82 -73.87 7.33
C GLN A 230 -11.64 -74.85 7.33
N GLU A 231 -10.59 -74.59 6.55
CA GLU A 231 -9.39 -75.42 6.52
C GLU A 231 -8.76 -75.52 7.91
N LYS A 232 -8.63 -74.40 8.63
CA LYS A 232 -8.10 -74.38 10.00
C LYS A 232 -8.98 -75.11 11.00
N LEU A 233 -10.31 -74.99 10.90
CA LEU A 233 -11.24 -75.69 11.78
C LEU A 233 -11.22 -77.20 11.51
N LEU A 234 -11.16 -77.59 10.23
CA LEU A 234 -11.04 -78.98 9.82
C LEU A 234 -9.73 -79.58 10.35
N THR A 235 -8.60 -78.90 10.16
CA THR A 235 -7.30 -79.33 10.70
C THR A 235 -7.34 -79.49 12.22
N ARG A 236 -7.94 -78.54 12.96
CA ARG A 236 -8.07 -78.68 14.43
C ARG A 236 -8.92 -79.87 14.85
N LEU A 237 -10.06 -80.09 14.18
CA LEU A 237 -10.93 -81.23 14.49
C LEU A 237 -10.25 -82.56 14.14
N GLU A 238 -9.43 -82.59 13.09
CA GLU A 238 -8.59 -83.74 12.73
C GLU A 238 -7.49 -83.99 13.76
N GLU A 239 -6.79 -82.94 14.23
CA GLU A 239 -5.79 -83.02 15.30
C GLU A 239 -6.41 -83.49 16.62
N GLU A 240 -7.58 -82.96 17.00
CA GLU A 240 -8.31 -83.37 18.22
C GLU A 240 -8.75 -84.84 18.12
N LYS A 241 -9.20 -85.28 16.94
CA LYS A 241 -9.50 -86.70 16.68
C LYS A 241 -8.24 -87.57 16.84
N GLU A 242 -7.09 -87.16 16.30
CA GLU A 242 -5.85 -87.92 16.46
C GLU A 242 -5.40 -88.02 17.93
N GLU A 243 -5.50 -86.93 18.68
CA GLU A 243 -5.15 -86.90 20.10
C GLU A 243 -6.08 -87.81 20.92
N GLN A 244 -7.39 -87.75 20.69
CA GLN A 244 -8.35 -88.60 21.38
C GLN A 244 -8.19 -90.08 20.98
N ASN A 245 -7.81 -90.36 19.73
CA ASN A 245 -7.50 -91.72 19.28
C ASN A 245 -6.23 -92.27 19.93
N ALA A 246 -5.19 -91.45 20.09
CA ALA A 246 -3.98 -91.83 20.82
C ALA A 246 -4.30 -92.13 22.29
N LYS A 247 -5.13 -91.30 22.94
CA LYS A 247 -5.60 -91.54 24.32
C LYS A 247 -6.44 -92.82 24.43
N ALA A 248 -7.31 -93.10 23.47
CA ALA A 248 -8.09 -94.34 23.43
C ALA A 248 -7.20 -95.59 23.26
N MET A 249 -6.21 -95.52 22.37
CA MET A 249 -5.20 -96.57 22.17
C MET A 249 -4.36 -96.82 23.43
N GLN A 250 -3.94 -95.75 24.12
CA GLN A 250 -3.21 -95.86 25.39
C GLN A 250 -4.07 -96.48 26.49
N ALA A 251 -5.35 -96.09 26.59
CA ALA A 251 -6.30 -96.67 27.53
C ALA A 251 -6.53 -98.17 27.25
N LEU A 252 -6.59 -98.59 25.98
CA LEU A 252 -6.68 -100.00 25.57
C LEU A 252 -5.41 -100.78 25.95
N GLN A 253 -4.22 -100.22 25.71
CA GLN A 253 -2.95 -100.85 26.07
C GLN A 253 -2.75 -100.95 27.59
N GLY A 254 -3.31 -100.00 28.35
CA GLY A 254 -3.32 -100.00 29.82
C GLY A 254 -4.41 -100.88 30.46
N GLY A 255 -5.30 -101.50 29.67
CA GLY A 255 -6.39 -102.35 30.17
C GLY A 255 -7.63 -101.61 30.70
N TYR A 256 -7.75 -100.29 30.47
CA TYR A 256 -8.87 -99.46 30.91
C TYR A 256 -10.01 -99.41 29.88
N PHE A 257 -10.65 -100.57 29.65
CA PHE A 257 -11.61 -100.76 28.56
C PHE A 257 -12.86 -99.87 28.60
N ALA A 258 -13.34 -99.47 29.79
CA ALA A 258 -14.50 -98.58 29.92
C ALA A 258 -14.19 -97.15 29.42
N GLN A 259 -12.99 -96.66 29.72
CA GLN A 259 -12.53 -95.34 29.26
C GLN A 259 -12.26 -95.35 27.75
N ALA A 260 -11.72 -96.45 27.23
CA ALA A 260 -11.55 -96.66 25.79
C ALA A 260 -12.89 -96.67 25.04
N ALA A 261 -13.93 -97.34 25.57
CA ALA A 261 -15.25 -97.38 24.94
C ALA A 261 -15.92 -95.98 24.87
N GLN A 262 -15.79 -95.18 25.93
CA GLN A 262 -16.31 -93.82 25.96
C GLN A 262 -15.57 -92.91 24.95
N LEU A 263 -14.24 -93.02 24.88
CA LEU A 263 -13.43 -92.27 23.91
C LEU A 263 -13.73 -92.69 22.46
N SER A 264 -13.95 -93.99 22.20
CA SER A 264 -14.38 -94.47 20.87
C SER A 264 -15.72 -93.90 20.44
N SER A 265 -16.72 -93.79 21.33
CA SER A 265 -18.00 -93.17 20.98
C SER A 265 -17.88 -91.68 20.65
N HIS A 266 -16.96 -90.98 21.33
CA HIS A 266 -16.67 -89.58 21.04
C HIS A 266 -15.94 -89.40 19.70
N LEU A 267 -15.02 -90.31 19.37
CA LEU A 267 -14.34 -90.35 18.06
C LEU A 267 -15.32 -90.58 16.90
N GLU A 268 -16.34 -91.41 17.07
CA GLU A 268 -17.38 -91.61 16.05
C GLU A 268 -18.21 -90.34 15.82
N SER A 269 -18.52 -89.58 16.89
CA SER A 269 -19.21 -88.29 16.78
C SER A 269 -18.35 -87.24 16.07
N LEU A 270 -17.09 -87.09 16.49
CA LEU A 270 -16.14 -86.16 15.87
C LEU A 270 -15.94 -86.48 14.37
N GLN A 271 -15.83 -87.76 14.02
CA GLN A 271 -15.72 -88.18 12.61
C GLN A 271 -16.96 -87.81 11.80
N LYS A 272 -18.15 -87.95 12.39
CA LYS A 272 -19.42 -87.61 11.72
C LYS A 272 -19.54 -86.11 11.47
N ASP A 273 -19.07 -85.29 12.40
CA ASP A 273 -19.09 -83.83 12.27
C ASP A 273 -18.06 -83.34 11.24
N ILE A 274 -16.85 -83.90 11.24
CA ILE A 274 -15.81 -83.66 10.21
C ILE A 274 -16.34 -83.98 8.80
N ASN A 275 -17.07 -85.10 8.66
CA ASN A 275 -17.60 -85.52 7.35
C ASN A 275 -18.75 -84.65 6.83
N LYS A 276 -19.51 -83.97 7.69
CA LYS A 276 -20.68 -83.16 7.30
C LYS A 276 -20.36 -81.68 7.05
N LEU A 277 -19.28 -81.18 7.64
CA LEU A 277 -18.91 -79.77 7.57
C LEU A 277 -18.72 -79.25 6.13
N PRO A 278 -18.06 -79.98 5.20
CA PRO A 278 -17.86 -79.51 3.83
C PRO A 278 -19.18 -79.33 3.06
N ASP A 279 -20.09 -80.32 3.10
CA ASP A 279 -21.35 -80.32 2.36
C ASP A 279 -22.29 -79.17 2.77
N THR A 280 -22.33 -78.86 4.07
CA THR A 280 -23.23 -77.83 4.62
C THR A 280 -22.80 -76.41 4.20
N LEU A 281 -21.48 -76.20 4.08
CA LEU A 281 -20.87 -74.95 3.65
C LEU A 281 -20.90 -74.80 2.13
N GLU A 282 -20.71 -75.89 1.39
CA GLU A 282 -20.83 -75.90 -0.07
C GLU A 282 -22.26 -75.55 -0.51
N ALA A 283 -23.28 -76.02 0.23
CA ALA A 283 -24.67 -75.60 0.04
C ALA A 283 -24.91 -74.11 0.34
N ALA A 284 -24.33 -73.58 1.42
CA ALA A 284 -24.42 -72.15 1.75
C ALA A 284 -23.69 -71.26 0.72
N GLN A 285 -22.53 -71.72 0.24
CA GLN A 285 -21.77 -71.07 -0.83
C GLN A 285 -22.57 -71.07 -2.14
N ALA A 286 -23.18 -72.20 -2.52
CA ALA A 286 -24.00 -72.32 -3.72
C ALA A 286 -25.25 -71.44 -3.66
N ALA A 287 -25.90 -71.32 -2.49
CA ALA A 287 -27.04 -70.44 -2.28
C ALA A 287 -26.66 -68.95 -2.43
N TRP A 288 -25.53 -68.52 -1.86
CA TRP A 288 -24.99 -67.18 -2.03
C TRP A 288 -24.57 -66.89 -3.47
N GLN A 289 -23.88 -67.83 -4.12
CA GLN A 289 -23.46 -67.73 -5.52
C GLN A 289 -24.65 -67.64 -6.47
N ASN A 290 -25.77 -68.34 -6.19
CA ASN A 290 -26.98 -68.24 -7.01
C ASN A 290 -27.73 -66.91 -6.84
N THR A 291 -27.78 -66.35 -5.62
CA THR A 291 -28.44 -65.04 -5.39
C THR A 291 -27.62 -63.88 -5.94
N HIS A 292 -26.29 -64.02 -5.97
CA HIS A 292 -25.37 -63.00 -6.45
C HIS A 292 -24.73 -63.37 -7.78
N GLN A 293 -25.33 -64.28 -8.55
CA GLN A 293 -24.70 -64.92 -9.70
C GLN A 293 -24.26 -63.94 -10.77
N HIS A 294 -25.02 -62.86 -10.99
CA HIS A 294 -24.63 -61.79 -11.90
C HIS A 294 -23.42 -61.00 -11.38
N TRP A 295 -23.38 -60.77 -10.07
CA TRP A 295 -22.30 -60.05 -9.39
C TRP A 295 -21.03 -60.88 -9.29
N VAL A 296 -21.16 -62.18 -9.03
CA VAL A 296 -20.05 -63.15 -9.01
C VAL A 296 -19.53 -63.36 -10.43
N ALA A 297 -20.40 -63.55 -11.42
CA ALA A 297 -19.98 -63.64 -12.82
C ALA A 297 -19.29 -62.35 -13.28
N PHE A 298 -19.76 -61.17 -12.86
CA PHE A 298 -19.09 -59.90 -13.10
C PHE A 298 -17.74 -59.82 -12.38
N ALA A 299 -17.70 -60.08 -11.07
CA ALA A 299 -16.48 -60.04 -10.27
C ALA A 299 -15.43 -61.05 -10.77
N GLU A 300 -15.82 -62.25 -11.18
CA GLU A 300 -14.93 -63.27 -11.75
C GLU A 300 -14.44 -62.89 -13.15
N ARG A 301 -15.30 -62.33 -14.01
CA ARG A 301 -14.91 -61.77 -15.33
C ARG A 301 -13.86 -60.66 -15.17
N PHE A 302 -13.89 -59.92 -14.05
CA PHE A 302 -13.04 -58.76 -13.78
C PHE A 302 -11.97 -59.01 -12.69
N HIS A 303 -11.91 -60.18 -12.04
CA HIS A 303 -10.92 -60.51 -11.00
C HIS A 303 -9.51 -60.61 -11.59
N SER A 304 -9.42 -61.11 -12.82
CA SER A 304 -8.21 -61.06 -13.65
C SER A 304 -7.79 -59.61 -13.95
N TRP A 305 -8.74 -58.68 -14.01
CA TRP A 305 -8.49 -57.26 -14.22
C TRP A 305 -8.08 -56.55 -12.94
N GLY A 306 -8.58 -56.90 -11.74
CA GLY A 306 -8.20 -56.22 -10.49
C GLY A 306 -6.70 -56.29 -10.14
N GLY A 307 -6.00 -57.34 -10.56
CA GLY A 307 -4.53 -57.45 -10.42
C GLY A 307 -3.76 -56.58 -11.43
N VAL A 308 -4.25 -56.51 -12.67
CA VAL A 308 -3.66 -55.68 -13.72
C VAL A 308 -4.03 -54.21 -13.48
N LEU A 309 -5.27 -53.89 -13.09
CA LEU A 309 -5.73 -52.61 -12.56
C LEU A 309 -4.95 -52.19 -11.34
N ASN A 310 -4.61 -53.00 -10.35
CA ASN A 310 -3.75 -52.49 -9.26
C ASN A 310 -2.37 -52.04 -9.77
N ALA A 311 -1.76 -52.81 -10.66
CA ALA A 311 -0.45 -52.50 -11.22
C ALA A 311 -0.50 -51.28 -12.14
N GLN A 312 -1.50 -51.18 -13.03
CA GLN A 312 -1.63 -50.06 -13.95
C GLN A 312 -2.63 -48.98 -13.58
N LEU A 313 -3.35 -49.06 -12.46
CA LEU A 313 -3.94 -47.92 -11.75
C LEU A 313 -2.85 -47.29 -10.89
N SER A 314 -1.86 -48.05 -10.41
CA SER A 314 -0.61 -47.47 -9.87
C SER A 314 0.25 -46.87 -10.98
N GLU A 315 0.30 -47.50 -12.16
CA GLU A 315 0.99 -46.99 -13.36
C GLU A 315 0.18 -45.89 -14.06
N VAL A 316 -1.16 -45.85 -13.99
CA VAL A 316 -2.04 -44.74 -14.43
C VAL A 316 -2.16 -43.68 -13.35
N LEU A 317 -1.94 -43.94 -12.06
CA LEU A 317 -1.65 -42.92 -11.04
C LEU A 317 -0.24 -42.36 -11.20
N ALA A 318 0.70 -43.17 -11.71
CA ALA A 318 2.05 -42.74 -12.10
C ALA A 318 2.11 -42.10 -13.51
N GLU A 319 1.18 -42.42 -14.42
CA GLU A 319 0.99 -41.82 -15.74
C GLU A 319 -0.12 -40.76 -15.71
N THR A 320 -0.90 -40.61 -14.64
CA THR A 320 -1.48 -39.34 -14.22
C THR A 320 -0.56 -38.63 -13.24
N GLN A 321 0.63 -39.17 -12.94
CA GLN A 321 1.82 -38.38 -12.61
C GLN A 321 2.63 -38.04 -13.88
N THR A 322 2.57 -38.83 -14.97
CA THR A 322 3.35 -38.63 -16.23
C THR A 322 2.56 -37.96 -17.38
N LEU A 323 1.23 -37.94 -17.35
CA LEU A 323 0.34 -37.04 -18.09
C LEU A 323 0.06 -35.81 -17.24
N HIS A 324 0.14 -35.93 -15.92
CA HIS A 324 0.61 -34.83 -15.05
C HIS A 324 2.06 -34.53 -15.28
N GLY A 325 2.78 -35.30 -16.12
CA GLY A 325 4.19 -35.28 -16.59
C GLY A 325 4.45 -34.62 -17.95
N GLU A 326 3.44 -34.59 -18.82
CA GLU A 326 3.38 -33.75 -20.03
C GLU A 326 2.37 -32.61 -19.86
N ILE A 327 1.30 -32.82 -19.06
CA ILE A 327 0.85 -31.75 -18.19
C ILE A 327 2.01 -31.40 -17.28
N GLU A 328 3.04 -32.22 -16.89
CA GLU A 328 4.29 -31.81 -16.16
C GLU A 328 5.24 -31.08 -17.12
N ALA A 329 5.40 -31.39 -18.39
CA ALA A 329 6.07 -30.43 -19.27
C ALA A 329 5.35 -29.06 -19.27
N VAL A 330 4.06 -29.02 -18.86
CA VAL A 330 3.28 -27.84 -18.48
C VAL A 330 3.04 -27.67 -16.95
N HIS A 331 3.49 -28.58 -16.04
CA HIS A 331 3.15 -28.89 -14.60
C HIS A 331 4.42 -29.39 -13.86
N ASP A 332 5.58 -29.23 -14.47
CA ASP A 332 7.02 -29.21 -14.18
C ASP A 332 7.44 -27.88 -14.79
N ASP A 333 6.84 -27.38 -15.88
CA ASP A 333 6.72 -25.92 -16.02
C ASP A 333 5.73 -25.37 -14.97
N VAL A 334 4.53 -25.92 -14.74
CA VAL A 334 3.64 -25.49 -13.63
C VAL A 334 4.01 -26.11 -12.26
N LYS A 335 4.79 -27.20 -12.08
CA LYS A 335 5.40 -27.63 -10.79
C LYS A 335 6.74 -27.00 -10.58
N ALA A 336 7.61 -26.80 -11.56
CA ALA A 336 8.78 -25.96 -11.30
C ALA A 336 8.33 -24.51 -11.18
N ASN A 337 7.22 -24.06 -11.77
CA ASN A 337 6.61 -22.77 -11.42
C ASN A 337 5.76 -22.82 -10.14
N LEU A 338 5.12 -23.93 -9.72
CA LEU A 338 4.41 -24.05 -8.42
C LEU A 338 5.37 -24.30 -7.26
N ALA A 339 6.43 -25.06 -7.46
CA ALA A 339 7.53 -25.34 -6.53
C ALA A 339 8.54 -24.18 -6.51
N LYS A 340 8.86 -23.52 -7.65
CA LYS A 340 9.46 -22.17 -7.57
C LYS A 340 8.47 -21.20 -6.97
N SER A 341 7.16 -21.29 -7.19
CA SER A 341 6.19 -20.40 -6.52
C SER A 341 6.04 -20.71 -5.03
N GLU A 342 6.24 -21.95 -4.57
CA GLU A 342 6.22 -22.37 -3.16
C GLU A 342 7.57 -22.05 -2.50
N GLU A 343 8.70 -22.29 -3.18
CA GLU A 343 10.04 -21.87 -2.76
C GLU A 343 10.13 -20.35 -2.73
N MET A 344 9.66 -19.63 -3.76
CA MET A 344 9.54 -18.16 -3.77
C MET A 344 8.53 -17.68 -2.74
N ALA A 345 7.44 -18.40 -2.47
CA ALA A 345 6.50 -18.03 -1.41
C ALA A 345 7.13 -18.19 -0.02
N GLU A 346 7.91 -19.25 0.21
CA GLU A 346 8.67 -19.45 1.44
C GLU A 346 9.88 -18.51 1.55
N GLU A 347 10.58 -18.18 0.45
CA GLU A 347 11.62 -17.16 0.41
C GLU A 347 11.05 -15.77 0.66
N LEU A 348 9.90 -15.44 0.08
CA LEU A 348 9.20 -14.18 0.31
C LEU A 348 8.66 -14.11 1.74
N LYS A 349 8.17 -15.22 2.30
CA LYS A 349 7.74 -15.31 3.71
C LYS A 349 8.92 -15.22 4.67
N ALA A 350 10.05 -15.86 4.37
CA ALA A 350 11.29 -15.74 5.12
C ALA A 350 11.87 -14.32 5.03
N LEU A 351 11.81 -13.70 3.86
CA LEU A 351 12.23 -12.32 3.66
C LEU A 351 11.29 -11.35 4.39
N LYS A 352 9.97 -11.57 4.32
CA LYS A 352 8.97 -10.82 5.08
C LYS A 352 9.24 -10.94 6.58
N GLN A 353 9.53 -12.13 7.08
CA GLN A 353 9.88 -12.34 8.49
C GLN A 353 11.21 -11.68 8.86
N LEU A 354 12.23 -11.76 8.01
CA LEU A 354 13.51 -11.10 8.20
C LEU A 354 13.33 -9.58 8.27
N MET A 355 12.59 -9.00 7.33
CA MET A 355 12.28 -7.57 7.31
C MET A 355 11.44 -7.19 8.52
N ALA A 356 10.43 -7.97 8.91
CA ALA A 356 9.63 -7.73 10.11
C ALA A 356 10.50 -7.72 11.38
N ASN A 357 11.44 -8.66 11.50
CA ASN A 357 12.38 -8.72 12.62
C ASN A 357 13.32 -7.51 12.63
N LEU A 358 13.83 -7.09 11.46
CA LEU A 358 14.65 -5.88 11.35
C LEU A 358 13.85 -4.63 11.73
N MET A 359 12.62 -4.50 11.23
CA MET A 359 11.74 -3.38 11.53
C MET A 359 11.39 -3.33 13.02
N ALA A 360 11.01 -4.45 13.62
CA ALA A 360 10.70 -4.54 15.05
C ALA A 360 11.91 -4.16 15.93
N ARG A 361 13.14 -4.47 15.51
CA ARG A 361 14.36 -4.07 16.21
C ARG A 361 14.53 -2.55 16.29
N PHE A 362 14.00 -1.82 15.31
CA PHE A 362 14.11 -0.37 15.17
C PHE A 362 12.79 0.37 15.41
N ASP A 363 11.74 -0.32 15.88
CA ASP A 363 10.37 0.21 16.07
C ASP A 363 9.73 0.79 14.78
N LEU A 364 10.13 0.25 13.63
CA LEU A 364 9.62 0.65 12.32
C LEU A 364 8.31 -0.08 11.97
N SER A 365 7.50 0.55 11.11
CA SER A 365 6.29 -0.02 10.54
C SER A 365 6.27 0.05 9.02
N ALA A 366 5.36 -0.67 8.37
CA ALA A 366 5.21 -0.63 6.92
C ALA A 366 4.69 0.72 6.42
N GLN A 367 3.86 1.39 7.23
CA GLN A 367 3.58 2.82 7.06
C GLN A 367 4.74 3.60 7.65
N LEU A 368 5.35 4.47 6.85
CA LEU A 368 6.41 5.34 7.30
C LEU A 368 5.89 6.31 8.37
N LYS A 369 6.72 6.53 9.39
CA LYS A 369 6.50 7.57 10.39
C LYS A 369 7.61 8.62 10.27
N PRO A 370 7.30 9.90 10.51
CA PRO A 370 8.32 10.94 10.59
C PRO A 370 9.43 10.66 11.62
N SER A 371 9.15 9.87 12.66
CA SER A 371 10.13 9.45 13.68
C SER A 371 11.18 8.47 13.14
N ASP A 372 10.90 7.79 12.03
CA ASP A 372 11.77 6.74 11.48
C ASP A 372 13.10 7.30 10.97
N GLU A 373 13.16 8.59 10.61
CA GLU A 373 14.39 9.27 10.20
C GLU A 373 15.43 9.42 11.31
N PHE A 374 15.03 9.25 12.57
CA PHE A 374 15.94 9.29 13.72
C PHE A 374 16.47 7.90 14.08
N THR A 375 16.28 6.91 13.21
CA THR A 375 16.75 5.54 13.43
C THR A 375 18.27 5.45 13.28
N HIS A 376 18.95 4.95 14.31
CA HIS A 376 20.38 4.73 14.26
C HIS A 376 20.73 3.34 13.72
N HIS A 377 21.45 3.32 12.62
CA HIS A 377 22.00 2.10 12.03
C HIS A 377 23.51 2.01 12.27
N ASN A 378 23.97 0.81 12.61
CA ASN A 378 25.40 0.51 12.68
C ASN A 378 25.84 -0.28 11.45
N SER A 379 27.14 -0.49 11.28
CA SER A 379 27.69 -1.19 10.11
C SER A 379 27.15 -2.62 9.94
N SER A 380 26.69 -3.27 11.02
CA SER A 380 26.09 -4.60 10.97
C SER A 380 24.64 -4.56 10.49
N SER A 381 23.82 -3.64 11.01
CA SER A 381 22.42 -3.51 10.58
C SER A 381 22.31 -3.02 9.14
N LEU A 382 23.17 -2.10 8.71
CA LEU A 382 23.22 -1.66 7.32
C LEU A 382 23.49 -2.82 6.35
N LYS A 383 24.45 -3.71 6.68
CA LYS A 383 24.72 -4.91 5.88
C LYS A 383 23.52 -5.85 5.82
N GLN A 384 22.79 -6.03 6.93
CA GLN A 384 21.59 -6.86 6.96
C GLN A 384 20.46 -6.28 6.11
N ILE A 385 20.24 -4.96 6.17
CA ILE A 385 19.27 -4.25 5.33
C ILE A 385 19.65 -4.39 3.87
N GLN A 386 20.90 -4.10 3.50
CA GLN A 386 21.40 -4.26 2.12
C GLN A 386 21.23 -5.69 1.61
N ALA A 387 21.51 -6.70 2.43
CA ALA A 387 21.31 -8.11 2.06
C ALA A 387 19.82 -8.44 1.85
N ALA A 388 18.92 -7.90 2.67
CA ALA A 388 17.48 -8.09 2.51
C ALA A 388 16.95 -7.40 1.23
N ILE A 389 17.41 -6.19 0.93
CA ILE A 389 17.05 -5.46 -0.30
C ILE A 389 17.62 -6.15 -1.54
N ALA A 390 18.86 -6.65 -1.48
CA ALA A 390 19.44 -7.44 -2.56
C ALA A 390 18.60 -8.69 -2.84
N LYS A 391 18.15 -9.41 -1.79
CA LYS A 391 17.22 -10.55 -1.95
C LYS A 391 15.89 -10.16 -2.57
N LEU A 392 15.29 -9.03 -2.15
CA LEU A 392 14.05 -8.52 -2.72
C LEU A 392 14.16 -8.28 -4.23
N SER A 393 15.30 -7.74 -4.70
CA SER A 393 15.50 -7.38 -6.11
C SER A 393 15.49 -8.57 -7.08
N VAL A 394 15.67 -9.79 -6.56
CA VAL A 394 15.69 -11.03 -7.36
C VAL A 394 14.34 -11.76 -7.33
N LEU A 395 13.39 -11.33 -6.48
CA LEU A 395 12.10 -11.98 -6.30
C LEU A 395 11.03 -11.49 -7.30
N PRO A 396 10.15 -12.37 -7.82
CA PRO A 396 9.13 -12.00 -8.80
C PRO A 396 7.99 -11.14 -8.24
N SER A 397 7.55 -10.16 -9.03
CA SER A 397 6.59 -9.13 -8.61
C SER A 397 5.11 -9.52 -8.61
N HIS A 398 4.76 -10.69 -9.14
CA HIS A 398 3.37 -11.11 -9.32
C HIS A 398 2.74 -11.79 -8.09
N HIS A 399 3.47 -11.92 -6.97
CA HIS A 399 2.97 -12.61 -5.78
C HIS A 399 2.07 -11.70 -4.91
N PRO A 400 0.94 -12.18 -4.32
CA PRO A 400 0.01 -11.35 -3.55
C PRO A 400 0.63 -10.56 -2.38
N ASN A 401 1.63 -11.13 -1.71
CA ASN A 401 2.35 -10.46 -0.60
C ASN A 401 3.57 -9.63 -1.07
N TYR A 402 3.87 -9.59 -2.36
CA TYR A 402 5.09 -8.95 -2.88
C TYR A 402 5.10 -7.46 -2.54
N ASN A 403 3.99 -6.76 -2.81
CA ASN A 403 3.84 -5.33 -2.52
C ASN A 403 4.10 -5.02 -1.05
N GLN A 404 3.62 -5.85 -0.12
CA GLN A 404 3.88 -5.67 1.30
C GLN A 404 5.38 -5.76 1.64
N VAL A 405 6.10 -6.73 1.07
CA VAL A 405 7.55 -6.87 1.30
C VAL A 405 8.33 -5.73 0.63
N VAL A 406 7.90 -5.28 -0.55
CA VAL A 406 8.47 -4.11 -1.23
C VAL A 406 8.29 -2.85 -0.38
N ILE A 407 7.10 -2.64 0.18
CA ILE A 407 6.81 -1.52 1.09
C ILE A 407 7.67 -1.60 2.37
N MET A 408 7.83 -2.80 2.96
CA MET A 408 8.72 -3.00 4.11
C MET A 408 10.18 -2.69 3.74
N GLY A 409 10.64 -3.12 2.58
CA GLY A 409 11.97 -2.81 2.04
C GLY A 409 12.18 -1.31 1.85
N GLY A 410 11.20 -0.62 1.28
CA GLY A 410 11.21 0.84 1.14
C GLY A 410 11.28 1.54 2.49
N SER A 411 10.53 1.05 3.47
CA SER A 411 10.51 1.61 4.84
C SER A 411 11.87 1.45 5.54
N LEU A 412 12.50 0.28 5.40
CA LEU A 412 13.85 0.03 5.91
C LEU A 412 14.87 0.95 5.24
N LEU A 413 14.86 1.07 3.90
CA LEU A 413 15.78 1.96 3.17
C LEU A 413 15.60 3.42 3.57
N SER A 414 14.37 3.89 3.69
CA SER A 414 14.06 5.24 4.16
C SER A 414 14.67 5.51 5.54
N SER A 415 14.56 4.56 6.48
CA SER A 415 15.18 4.68 7.81
C SER A 415 16.72 4.75 7.81
N THR A 416 17.37 4.35 6.70
CA THR A 416 18.84 4.48 6.52
C THR A 416 19.26 5.80 5.88
N GLY A 417 18.30 6.62 5.45
CA GLY A 417 18.53 7.86 4.71
C GLY A 417 18.57 7.70 3.17
N ASP A 418 18.48 6.48 2.64
CA ASP A 418 18.44 6.22 1.19
C ASP A 418 17.03 6.42 0.61
N MET A 419 16.62 7.69 0.55
CA MET A 419 15.28 8.09 0.10
C MET A 419 15.03 7.79 -1.38
N ALA A 420 16.07 7.83 -2.23
CA ALA A 420 15.93 7.55 -3.65
C ALA A 420 15.64 6.07 -3.90
N ALA A 421 16.34 5.16 -3.20
CA ALA A 421 16.06 3.74 -3.31
C ALA A 421 14.70 3.37 -2.68
N ALA A 422 14.34 4.01 -1.57
CA ALA A 422 13.02 3.85 -0.95
C ALA A 422 11.88 4.27 -1.90
N GLU A 423 11.98 5.45 -2.52
CA GLU A 423 11.01 5.95 -3.50
C GLU A 423 10.82 4.97 -4.65
N LYS A 424 11.91 4.41 -5.18
CA LYS A 424 11.86 3.41 -6.26
C LYS A 424 11.04 2.18 -5.88
N LEU A 425 11.21 1.67 -4.65
CA LEU A 425 10.43 0.54 -4.16
C LEU A 425 8.96 0.91 -3.95
N PHE A 426 8.66 2.08 -3.38
CA PHE A 426 7.27 2.49 -3.22
C PHE A 426 6.57 2.74 -4.57
N LEU A 427 7.26 3.31 -5.56
CA LEU A 427 6.76 3.44 -6.94
C LEU A 427 6.51 2.07 -7.57
N GLN A 428 7.37 1.10 -7.30
CA GLN A 428 7.19 -0.27 -7.76
C GLN A 428 5.92 -0.88 -7.17
N ALA A 429 5.73 -0.79 -5.85
CA ALA A 429 4.52 -1.26 -5.18
C ALA A 429 3.26 -0.52 -5.66
N PHE A 430 3.33 0.80 -5.85
CA PHE A 430 2.24 1.63 -6.36
C PHE A 430 1.76 1.20 -7.75
N ASN A 431 2.70 0.97 -8.67
CA ASN A 431 2.39 0.59 -10.05
C ASN A 431 1.87 -0.85 -10.19
N GLN A 432 2.24 -1.73 -9.26
CA GLN A 432 1.86 -3.15 -9.27
C GLN A 432 0.59 -3.44 -8.47
N ALA A 433 0.25 -2.59 -7.50
CA ALA A 433 -0.95 -2.75 -6.70
C ALA A 433 -2.23 -2.53 -7.52
N ALA A 434 -3.26 -3.34 -7.23
CA ALA A 434 -4.57 -3.19 -7.86
C ALA A 434 -5.17 -1.79 -7.58
N PRO A 435 -5.98 -1.23 -8.49
CA PRO A 435 -6.75 -0.02 -8.21
C PRO A 435 -7.54 -0.16 -6.90
N ASP A 436 -7.60 0.92 -6.13
CA ASP A 436 -8.36 1.02 -4.87
C ASP A 436 -8.01 -0.05 -3.81
N SER A 437 -6.79 -0.61 -3.85
CA SER A 437 -6.31 -1.58 -2.87
C SER A 437 -5.60 -0.92 -1.68
N ALA A 438 -5.61 -1.60 -0.53
CA ALA A 438 -4.90 -1.17 0.67
C ALA A 438 -3.39 -1.00 0.45
N ASP A 439 -2.78 -1.88 -0.36
CA ASP A 439 -1.37 -1.79 -0.73
C ASP A 439 -1.09 -0.56 -1.58
N LYS A 440 -1.99 -0.21 -2.52
CA LYS A 440 -1.87 1.01 -3.31
C LYS A 440 -2.00 2.25 -2.44
N ALA A 441 -2.97 2.25 -1.51
CA ALA A 441 -3.15 3.35 -0.57
C ALA A 441 -1.91 3.57 0.31
N LEU A 442 -1.36 2.49 0.87
CA LEU A 442 -0.16 2.51 1.69
C LEU A 442 1.10 2.93 0.92
N ALA A 443 1.31 2.38 -0.29
CA ALA A 443 2.42 2.76 -1.14
C ALA A 443 2.34 4.25 -1.54
N SER A 444 1.14 4.73 -1.87
CA SER A 444 0.90 6.15 -2.18
C SER A 444 1.19 7.04 -0.97
N PHE A 445 0.73 6.66 0.23
CA PHE A 445 1.02 7.43 1.43
C PHE A 445 2.53 7.46 1.77
N ASN A 446 3.24 6.35 1.58
CA ASN A 446 4.69 6.32 1.75
C ASN A 446 5.44 7.12 0.69
N LEU A 447 4.96 7.12 -0.57
CA LEU A 447 5.49 7.99 -1.64
C LEU A 447 5.32 9.46 -1.27
N PHE A 448 4.14 9.82 -0.79
CA PHE A 448 3.87 11.16 -0.26
C PHE A 448 4.93 11.54 0.78
N LEU A 449 5.19 10.71 1.79
CA LEU A 449 6.18 11.01 2.82
C LEU A 449 7.62 11.12 2.28
N VAL A 450 8.04 10.22 1.39
CA VAL A 450 9.40 10.27 0.81
C VAL A 450 9.60 11.51 -0.08
N ARG A 451 8.60 11.84 -0.90
CA ARG A 451 8.65 13.03 -1.77
C ARG A 451 8.56 14.32 -0.98
N LEU A 452 7.83 14.31 0.14
CA LEU A 452 7.80 15.40 1.10
C LEU A 452 9.20 15.71 1.67
N VAL A 453 9.96 14.67 2.03
CA VAL A 453 11.35 14.81 2.51
C VAL A 453 12.27 15.37 1.43
N ARG A 454 12.00 15.04 0.16
CA ARG A 454 12.73 15.55 -1.01
C ARG A 454 12.24 16.92 -1.50
N GLN A 455 11.25 17.51 -0.84
CA GLN A 455 10.60 18.77 -1.23
C GLN A 455 9.93 18.74 -2.61
N ASP A 456 9.57 17.56 -3.11
CA ASP A 456 8.80 17.38 -4.35
C ASP A 456 7.29 17.44 -4.04
N TYR A 457 6.83 18.65 -3.71
CA TYR A 457 5.50 18.88 -3.17
C TYR A 457 4.36 18.62 -4.16
N ASP A 458 4.59 18.86 -5.45
CA ASP A 458 3.56 18.64 -6.47
C ASP A 458 3.23 17.15 -6.60
N HIS A 459 4.24 16.30 -6.72
CA HIS A 459 4.03 14.84 -6.77
C HIS A 459 3.57 14.29 -5.42
N ALA A 460 4.12 14.79 -4.30
CA ALA A 460 3.70 14.35 -2.97
C ALA A 460 2.19 14.57 -2.74
N LEU A 461 1.65 15.71 -3.19
CA LEU A 461 0.21 15.98 -3.09
C LEU A 461 -0.63 14.97 -3.87
N VAL A 462 -0.22 14.65 -5.10
CA VAL A 462 -0.90 13.66 -5.95
C VAL A 462 -0.91 12.29 -5.28
N ASP A 463 0.20 11.88 -4.69
CA ASP A 463 0.28 10.59 -3.99
C ASP A 463 -0.61 10.58 -2.74
N LEU A 464 -0.64 11.66 -1.96
CA LEU A 464 -1.53 11.76 -0.80
C LEU A 464 -3.01 11.70 -1.23
N GLN A 465 -3.39 12.41 -2.28
CA GLN A 465 -4.75 12.39 -2.79
C GLN A 465 -5.13 10.97 -3.25
N THR A 466 -4.22 10.30 -3.96
CA THR A 466 -4.42 8.90 -4.38
C THR A 466 -4.58 7.96 -3.18
N ALA A 467 -3.82 8.16 -2.11
CA ALA A 467 -3.95 7.39 -0.87
C ALA A 467 -5.33 7.58 -0.22
N ILE A 468 -5.81 8.82 -0.17
CA ILE A 468 -7.12 9.20 0.41
C ILE A 468 -8.28 8.64 -0.40
N ASP A 469 -8.17 8.69 -1.74
CA ASP A 469 -9.19 8.20 -2.65
C ASP A 469 -9.33 6.68 -2.54
N CYS A 470 -8.22 5.96 -2.37
CA CYS A 470 -8.24 4.52 -2.08
C CYS A 470 -8.79 4.23 -0.67
N GLU A 471 -8.27 4.92 0.35
CA GLU A 471 -8.69 4.75 1.74
C GLU A 471 -8.68 6.08 2.51
N ARG A 472 -9.88 6.58 2.85
CA ARG A 472 -10.08 7.85 3.56
C ARG A 472 -9.29 7.98 4.87
N ARG A 473 -8.85 6.88 5.48
CA ARG A 473 -8.05 6.92 6.71
C ARG A 473 -6.70 7.64 6.52
N TYR A 474 -6.18 7.78 5.31
CA TYR A 474 -4.93 8.53 5.07
C TYR A 474 -5.12 10.05 5.03
N ALA A 475 -6.37 10.53 5.13
CA ALA A 475 -6.64 11.95 5.20
C ALA A 475 -5.97 12.57 6.44
N LEU A 476 -5.27 13.69 6.23
CA LEU A 476 -4.55 14.40 7.29
C LEU A 476 -5.41 15.50 7.95
N HIS A 477 -6.53 15.84 7.31
CA HIS A 477 -7.57 16.75 7.80
C HIS A 477 -8.93 16.37 7.20
N ASP A 478 -9.96 17.15 7.51
CA ASP A 478 -11.28 17.03 6.88
C ASP A 478 -11.22 17.59 5.44
N VAL A 479 -10.91 16.71 4.48
CA VAL A 479 -10.73 17.06 3.06
C VAL A 479 -12.03 17.42 2.34
N GLU A 480 -13.19 17.05 2.88
CA GLU A 480 -14.49 17.48 2.35
C GLU A 480 -14.76 18.92 2.75
N LYS A 481 -14.46 19.27 4.00
CA LYS A 481 -14.62 20.63 4.51
C LYS A 481 -13.54 21.59 4.01
N TYR A 482 -12.33 21.10 3.80
CA TYR A 482 -11.20 21.92 3.33
C TYR A 482 -10.46 21.22 2.18
N PRO A 483 -11.00 21.28 0.95
CA PRO A 483 -10.39 20.65 -0.22
C PRO A 483 -8.96 21.16 -0.46
N MET A 484 -8.01 20.26 -0.73
CA MET A 484 -6.60 20.61 -0.95
C MET A 484 -6.37 21.29 -2.29
N VAL A 485 -5.50 22.30 -2.30
CA VAL A 485 -5.02 23.00 -3.49
C VAL A 485 -3.56 22.67 -3.76
N ARG A 486 -2.68 22.88 -2.77
CA ARG A 486 -1.24 22.54 -2.86
C ARG A 486 -0.59 22.39 -1.49
N LEU A 487 0.53 21.69 -1.43
CA LEU A 487 1.42 21.68 -0.27
C LEU A 487 2.20 23.01 -0.19
N LEU A 488 2.20 23.62 0.99
CA LEU A 488 2.97 24.83 1.29
C LEU A 488 4.31 24.51 1.94
N GLY A 489 4.37 23.40 2.68
CA GLY A 489 5.60 22.93 3.31
C GLY A 489 5.33 21.81 4.30
N ALA A 490 6.42 21.23 4.81
CA ALA A 490 6.38 20.21 5.84
C ALA A 490 7.61 20.24 6.74
N GLY A 491 7.47 19.70 7.95
CA GLY A 491 8.55 19.57 8.90
C GLY A 491 8.15 18.74 10.12
N GLY A 492 8.92 18.77 11.19
CA GLY A 492 8.68 17.91 12.37
C GLY A 492 7.37 18.12 13.12
N MET A 493 6.60 19.16 12.81
CA MET A 493 5.27 19.34 13.38
C MET A 493 4.17 18.67 12.55
N GLY A 494 4.39 18.54 11.24
CA GLY A 494 3.33 18.17 10.32
C GLY A 494 3.51 18.69 8.91
N CYS A 495 2.41 18.66 8.17
CA CYS A 495 2.26 19.20 6.82
C CYS A 495 1.40 20.45 6.83
N VAL A 496 1.66 21.35 5.91
CA VAL A 496 0.89 22.58 5.73
C VAL A 496 0.36 22.60 4.30
N PHE A 497 -0.96 22.72 4.17
CA PHE A 497 -1.66 22.75 2.90
C PHE A 497 -2.30 24.12 2.68
N LEU A 498 -2.28 24.57 1.44
CA LEU A 498 -3.24 25.54 0.93
C LEU A 498 -4.50 24.78 0.56
N CYS A 499 -5.63 25.20 1.10
CA CYS A 499 -6.94 24.60 0.86
C CYS A 499 -7.96 25.67 0.46
N HIS A 500 -9.07 25.25 -0.12
CA HIS A 500 -10.28 26.06 -0.13
C HIS A 500 -10.98 25.98 1.24
N ASP A 501 -11.69 27.04 1.61
CA ASP A 501 -12.60 27.01 2.74
C ASP A 501 -13.84 26.14 2.47
N GLN A 502 -14.65 25.93 3.50
CA GLN A 502 -15.86 25.08 3.42
C GLN A 502 -16.95 25.58 2.46
N TRP A 503 -16.79 26.79 1.92
CA TRP A 503 -17.71 27.38 0.95
C TRP A 503 -17.09 27.48 -0.46
N GLY A 504 -15.81 27.15 -0.61
CA GLY A 504 -15.08 27.26 -1.88
C GLY A 504 -14.73 28.68 -2.29
N GLU A 505 -14.98 29.68 -1.45
CA GLU A 505 -14.86 31.11 -1.81
C GLU A 505 -13.48 31.68 -1.54
N LYS A 506 -12.77 31.14 -0.53
CA LYS A 506 -11.48 31.68 -0.08
C LYS A 506 -10.45 30.58 0.08
N GLN A 507 -9.19 30.97 -0.02
CA GLN A 507 -8.06 30.12 0.31
C GLN A 507 -7.73 30.23 1.80
N VAL A 508 -7.47 29.09 2.42
CA VAL A 508 -7.09 28.95 3.83
C VAL A 508 -5.86 28.05 3.96
N VAL A 509 -5.14 28.19 5.06
CA VAL A 509 -4.02 27.32 5.39
C VAL A 509 -4.51 26.26 6.36
N VAL A 510 -4.31 24.99 6.02
CA VAL A 510 -4.60 23.85 6.91
C VAL A 510 -3.29 23.20 7.31
N LYS A 511 -2.98 23.28 8.61
CA LYS A 511 -1.83 22.64 9.22
C LYS A 511 -2.27 21.33 9.88
N CYS A 512 -1.75 20.22 9.38
CA CYS A 512 -2.04 18.88 9.87
C CYS A 512 -0.87 18.39 10.71
N PHE A 513 -1.12 17.81 11.87
CA PHE A 513 -0.06 17.32 12.76
C PHE A 513 0.19 15.82 12.57
N TRP A 514 1.44 15.39 12.77
CA TRP A 514 1.80 13.98 12.72
C TRP A 514 1.09 13.13 13.78
N GLU A 515 0.99 11.82 13.52
CA GLU A 515 0.24 10.87 14.33
C GLU A 515 0.78 10.74 15.77
N GLY A 516 -0.12 10.42 16.72
CA GLY A 516 0.23 10.08 18.12
C GLY A 516 -0.27 11.05 19.20
N ARG A 517 -0.78 12.23 18.83
CA ARG A 517 -1.33 13.21 19.80
C ARG A 517 -2.85 13.07 19.92
N LYS A 518 -3.31 12.86 21.16
CA LYS A 518 -4.72 12.87 21.56
C LYS A 518 -4.97 13.95 22.61
N GLY A 519 -6.18 14.47 22.65
CA GLY A 519 -6.60 15.39 23.70
C GLY A 519 -7.78 16.23 23.28
N THR A 520 -8.42 16.88 24.25
CA THR A 520 -9.58 17.73 23.98
C THR A 520 -9.17 18.95 23.15
N ARG A 521 -10.12 19.49 22.37
CA ARG A 521 -9.93 20.72 21.59
C ARG A 521 -9.33 21.85 22.43
N GLN A 522 -9.78 22.00 23.68
CA GLN A 522 -9.27 23.03 24.59
C GLN A 522 -7.83 22.76 25.04
N ALA A 523 -7.47 21.51 25.31
CA ALA A 523 -6.11 21.15 25.71
C ALA A 523 -5.10 21.29 24.56
N VAL A 524 -5.52 20.99 23.32
CA VAL A 524 -4.64 21.02 22.14
C VAL A 524 -4.57 22.41 21.51
N PHE A 525 -5.70 23.09 21.36
CA PHE A 525 -5.80 24.34 20.59
C PHE A 525 -6.21 25.55 21.44
N GLY A 526 -6.38 25.41 22.75
CA GLY A 526 -6.87 26.49 23.61
C GLY A 526 -6.07 27.79 23.46
N GLU A 527 -4.74 27.71 23.55
CA GLU A 527 -3.84 28.86 23.37
C GLU A 527 -3.93 29.46 21.96
N ALA A 528 -3.89 28.60 20.93
CA ALA A 528 -4.02 29.02 19.54
C ALA A 528 -5.37 29.70 19.24
N MET A 529 -6.46 29.27 19.88
CA MET A 529 -7.79 29.88 19.70
C MET A 529 -7.94 31.20 20.47
N ILE A 530 -7.25 31.38 21.60
CA ILE A 530 -7.20 32.68 22.29
C ILE A 530 -6.50 33.72 21.40
N MET A 531 -5.52 33.32 20.59
CA MET A 531 -4.86 34.22 19.64
C MET A 531 -5.81 34.87 18.64
N ARG A 532 -7.00 34.31 18.41
CA ARG A 532 -8.03 34.93 17.55
C ARG A 532 -8.44 36.33 18.03
N GLN A 533 -8.32 36.60 19.33
CA GLN A 533 -8.63 37.92 19.90
C GLN A 533 -7.59 39.00 19.57
N VAL A 534 -6.39 38.58 19.16
CA VAL A 534 -5.23 39.44 18.88
C VAL A 534 -4.65 39.23 17.48
N ALA A 535 -5.28 38.35 16.70
CA ALA A 535 -5.00 38.19 15.29
C ALA A 535 -5.28 39.47 14.51
N GLY A 536 -4.59 39.65 13.38
CA GLY A 536 -4.69 40.88 12.60
C GLY A 536 -3.34 41.28 12.05
N ALA A 537 -2.71 42.32 12.60
CA ALA A 537 -1.50 42.91 12.03
C ALA A 537 -0.26 42.00 12.06
N TYR A 538 -0.14 41.12 13.07
CA TYR A 538 1.10 40.38 13.38
C TYR A 538 0.98 38.86 13.36
N VAL A 539 -0.24 38.32 13.38
CA VAL A 539 -0.50 36.87 13.44
C VAL A 539 -1.63 36.55 12.47
N PRO A 540 -1.54 35.45 11.70
CA PRO A 540 -2.65 34.99 10.89
C PRO A 540 -3.89 34.69 11.74
N ALA A 541 -5.07 35.11 11.29
CA ALA A 541 -6.33 34.77 11.93
C ALA A 541 -6.53 33.24 12.08
N PRO A 542 -6.66 32.72 13.32
CA PRO A 542 -7.17 31.38 13.58
C PRO A 542 -8.63 31.29 13.15
N LEU A 543 -8.94 30.43 12.19
CA LEU A 543 -10.28 30.30 11.62
C LEU A 543 -11.03 29.14 12.25
N ASP A 544 -10.41 27.96 12.30
CA ASP A 544 -11.00 26.73 12.79
C ASP A 544 -9.92 25.74 13.29
N CYS A 545 -10.35 24.67 13.95
CA CYS A 545 -9.49 23.53 14.28
C CYS A 545 -10.36 22.28 14.46
N GLY A 546 -9.80 21.13 14.15
CA GLY A 546 -10.53 19.87 14.21
C GLY A 546 -9.62 18.66 14.36
N TYR A 547 -10.21 17.49 14.15
CA TYR A 547 -9.56 16.19 14.20
C TYR A 547 -10.06 15.38 13.01
N VAL A 548 -9.18 14.59 12.40
CA VAL A 548 -9.61 13.64 11.35
C VAL A 548 -10.51 12.57 11.96
N ASP A 549 -10.18 12.09 13.17
CA ASP A 549 -11.07 11.24 13.96
C ASP A 549 -11.56 12.04 15.17
N ALA A 550 -12.71 12.69 15.01
CA ALA A 550 -13.34 13.50 16.06
C ALA A 550 -13.79 12.66 17.27
N HIS A 551 -14.15 11.39 17.06
CA HIS A 551 -14.59 10.50 18.13
C HIS A 551 -13.43 10.10 19.04
N ARG A 552 -12.27 9.79 18.45
CA ARG A 552 -11.05 9.43 19.18
C ARG A 552 -10.18 10.62 19.56
N GLN A 553 -10.52 11.82 19.05
CA GLN A 553 -9.71 13.04 19.20
C GLN A 553 -8.26 12.82 18.73
N GLU A 554 -8.11 12.16 17.59
CA GLU A 554 -6.83 11.80 16.98
C GLU A 554 -6.59 12.61 15.70
N ARG A 555 -5.32 12.85 15.39
CA ARG A 555 -4.86 13.60 14.20
C ARG A 555 -5.48 14.99 14.15
N PRO A 556 -5.08 15.86 15.10
CA PRO A 556 -5.51 17.25 15.10
C PRO A 556 -5.09 17.96 13.80
N TYR A 557 -5.90 18.92 13.36
CA TYR A 557 -5.54 19.89 12.33
C TYR A 557 -6.01 21.30 12.73
N PHE A 558 -5.27 22.32 12.28
CA PHE A 558 -5.51 23.72 12.57
C PHE A 558 -5.68 24.52 11.28
N VAL A 559 -6.64 25.44 11.25
CA VAL A 559 -6.99 26.22 10.06
C VAL A 559 -6.78 27.71 10.34
N SER A 560 -6.04 28.39 9.48
CA SER A 560 -5.78 29.83 9.56
C SER A 560 -5.97 30.54 8.23
N GLU A 561 -5.98 31.87 8.24
CA GLU A 561 -5.96 32.66 7.01
C GLU A 561 -4.70 32.37 6.17
N TYR A 562 -4.86 32.40 4.85
CA TYR A 562 -3.76 32.39 3.90
C TYR A 562 -3.29 33.83 3.62
N ILE A 563 -1.98 34.05 3.68
CA ILE A 563 -1.37 35.35 3.39
C ILE A 563 -0.78 35.30 1.98
N GLU A 564 -1.59 35.69 1.01
CA GLU A 564 -1.18 35.68 -0.39
C GLU A 564 0.06 36.56 -0.64
N GLY A 565 1.02 36.01 -1.38
CA GLY A 565 2.28 36.67 -1.74
C GLY A 565 3.29 36.78 -0.58
N ALA A 566 3.02 36.17 0.58
CA ALA A 566 4.02 36.07 1.63
C ALA A 566 4.90 34.82 1.45
N VAL A 567 6.17 34.95 1.81
CA VAL A 567 7.14 33.84 1.84
C VAL A 567 7.68 33.67 3.26
N ASP A 568 7.98 32.45 3.69
CA ASP A 568 8.61 32.25 4.99
C ASP A 568 10.09 32.69 4.99
N GLY A 569 10.65 32.86 6.18
CA GLY A 569 11.99 33.40 6.33
C GLY A 569 13.14 32.53 5.82
N GLU A 570 13.02 31.20 5.77
CA GLU A 570 14.09 30.38 5.20
C GLU A 570 14.06 30.48 3.66
N ASN A 571 12.86 30.45 3.07
CA ASN A 571 12.69 30.68 1.64
C ASN A 571 13.11 32.11 1.23
N TRP A 572 12.84 33.11 2.08
CA TRP A 572 13.33 34.46 1.88
C TRP A 572 14.86 34.51 1.82
N LEU A 573 15.54 33.91 2.80
CA LEU A 573 17.01 33.87 2.85
C LEU A 573 17.60 33.15 1.64
N ALA A 574 16.96 32.07 1.16
CA ALA A 574 17.38 31.35 -0.02
C ALA A 574 17.24 32.18 -1.30
N GLN A 575 16.16 32.96 -1.42
CA GLN A 575 15.86 33.75 -2.61
C GLN A 575 16.56 35.11 -2.66
N TYR A 576 16.67 35.79 -1.51
CA TYR A 576 17.10 37.19 -1.43
C TYR A 576 18.35 37.40 -0.57
N GLY A 577 18.85 36.36 0.12
CA GLY A 577 19.96 36.49 1.05
C GLY A 577 19.58 37.15 2.38
N ALA A 578 20.59 37.54 3.15
CA ALA A 578 20.42 38.20 4.44
C ALA A 578 19.78 39.58 4.30
N PHE A 579 19.00 40.00 5.30
CA PHE A 579 18.56 41.38 5.40
C PHE A 579 19.74 42.31 5.65
N ASP A 580 19.70 43.50 5.06
CA ASP A 580 20.47 44.62 5.54
C ASP A 580 20.06 44.96 6.99
N ILE A 581 20.92 45.70 7.69
CA ILE A 581 20.76 45.98 9.11
C ILE A 581 19.46 46.74 9.39
N SER A 582 19.11 47.72 8.57
CA SER A 582 17.92 48.54 8.76
C SER A 582 16.64 47.73 8.59
N THR A 583 16.55 46.93 7.54
CA THR A 583 15.44 46.00 7.31
C THR A 583 15.36 44.94 8.40
N GLY A 584 16.49 44.36 8.80
CA GLY A 584 16.55 43.36 9.87
C GLY A 584 16.04 43.91 11.22
N ILE A 585 16.39 45.15 11.57
CA ILE A 585 15.87 45.81 12.77
C ILE A 585 14.36 46.09 12.62
N ALA A 586 13.91 46.61 11.47
CA ALA A 586 12.49 46.87 11.22
C ALA A 586 11.64 45.60 11.30
N VAL A 587 12.15 44.48 10.78
CA VAL A 587 11.56 43.14 10.94
C VAL A 587 11.53 42.74 12.41
N GLY A 588 12.62 42.92 13.15
CA GLY A 588 12.67 42.64 14.58
C GLY A 588 11.67 43.44 15.41
N ILE A 589 11.40 44.69 15.03
CA ILE A 589 10.37 45.53 15.64
C ILE A 589 8.98 44.90 15.44
N GLU A 590 8.62 44.49 14.21
CA GLU A 590 7.33 43.85 13.94
C GLU A 590 7.19 42.51 14.68
N ILE A 591 8.26 41.71 14.76
CA ILE A 591 8.26 40.45 15.53
C ILE A 591 8.08 40.74 17.03
N ALA A 592 8.81 41.70 17.59
CA ALA A 592 8.72 42.07 19.00
C ALA A 592 7.32 42.62 19.37
N LYS A 593 6.67 43.37 18.48
CA LYS A 593 5.27 43.79 18.64
C LYS A 593 4.34 42.58 18.70
N GLY A 594 4.48 41.62 17.78
CA GLY A 594 3.69 40.39 17.79
C GLY A 594 3.88 39.56 19.06
N LEU A 595 5.12 39.36 19.51
CA LEU A 595 5.43 38.67 20.76
C LEU A 595 4.87 39.39 21.98
N LYS A 596 5.02 40.71 22.07
CA LYS A 596 4.46 41.52 23.16
C LYS A 596 2.97 41.28 23.33
N VAL A 597 2.22 41.38 22.23
CA VAL A 597 0.77 41.20 22.22
C VAL A 597 0.38 39.78 22.66
N ALA A 598 1.12 38.75 22.23
CA ALA A 598 0.88 37.37 22.66
C ALA A 598 1.22 37.15 24.16
N HIS A 599 2.36 37.68 24.62
CA HIS A 599 2.83 37.56 25.99
C HIS A 599 1.87 38.23 27.00
N GLU A 600 1.26 39.36 26.63
CA GLU A 600 0.22 40.03 27.43
C GLU A 600 -1.04 39.17 27.63
N LYS A 601 -1.26 38.17 26.77
CA LYS A 601 -2.34 37.18 26.88
C LYS A 601 -1.88 35.86 27.51
N GLY A 602 -0.62 35.78 27.96
CA GLY A 602 -0.03 34.57 28.54
C GLY A 602 0.28 33.48 27.51
N ILE A 603 0.39 33.82 26.23
CA ILE A 603 0.65 32.89 25.14
C ILE A 603 2.10 33.06 24.69
N TYR A 604 2.84 31.96 24.65
CA TYR A 604 4.25 31.93 24.25
C TYR A 604 4.40 31.17 22.94
N HIS A 605 5.29 31.62 22.06
CA HIS A 605 5.51 30.96 20.79
C HIS A 605 6.29 29.65 20.95
N LEU A 606 7.39 29.67 21.70
CA LEU A 606 8.31 28.57 22.02
C LEU A 606 8.92 27.87 20.79
N ASP A 607 8.80 28.47 19.61
CA ASP A 607 9.34 27.93 18.36
C ASP A 607 9.67 29.03 17.35
N LEU A 608 10.10 30.18 17.83
CA LEU A 608 10.35 31.31 16.93
C LEU A 608 11.62 31.05 16.12
N LYS A 609 11.51 31.11 14.79
CA LYS A 609 12.60 30.89 13.82
C LYS A 609 12.19 31.48 12.47
N PRO A 610 13.11 31.68 11.51
CA PRO A 610 12.78 32.22 10.19
C PRO A 610 11.64 31.47 9.49
N ALA A 611 11.62 30.13 9.55
CA ALA A 611 10.56 29.31 8.96
C ALA A 611 9.15 29.57 9.53
N ASN A 612 9.03 30.21 10.70
CA ASN A 612 7.76 30.56 11.35
C ASN A 612 7.44 32.07 11.23
N LEU A 613 8.09 32.77 10.30
CA LEU A 613 7.87 34.18 9.99
C LEU A 613 7.51 34.32 8.52
N LEU A 614 6.30 34.79 8.25
CA LEU A 614 5.85 35.13 6.90
C LEU A 614 6.18 36.59 6.61
N PHE A 615 6.91 36.81 5.53
CA PHE A 615 7.34 38.10 5.03
C PHE A 615 6.56 38.47 3.78
N LYS A 616 5.91 39.64 3.81
CA LYS A 616 5.19 40.20 2.67
C LYS A 616 5.71 41.60 2.35
N ARG A 617 6.21 41.79 1.12
CA ARG A 617 6.62 43.12 0.64
C ARG A 617 5.39 44.02 0.51
N THR A 618 5.51 45.26 0.95
CA THR A 618 4.48 46.31 0.85
C THR A 618 5.12 47.64 0.49
N ALA A 619 4.31 48.64 0.12
CA ALA A 619 4.78 49.99 -0.19
C ALA A 619 5.57 50.66 0.96
N THR A 620 5.31 50.28 2.21
CA THR A 620 5.95 50.88 3.40
C THR A 620 7.08 50.05 3.98
N GLY A 621 7.44 48.91 3.38
CA GLY A 621 8.41 47.98 3.98
C GLY A 621 7.99 46.52 3.93
N LEU A 622 8.74 45.71 4.67
CA LEU A 622 8.40 44.30 4.88
C LEU A 622 7.42 44.18 6.05
N ARG A 623 6.24 43.61 5.80
CA ARG A 623 5.30 43.23 6.86
C ARG A 623 5.60 41.81 7.31
N VAL A 624 5.54 41.59 8.61
CA VAL A 624 5.85 40.30 9.23
C VAL A 624 4.58 39.75 9.88
N LYS A 625 4.28 38.49 9.58
CA LYS A 625 3.28 37.70 10.30
C LYS A 625 3.95 36.49 10.93
N ILE A 626 3.81 36.36 12.24
CA ILE A 626 4.31 35.24 13.02
C ILE A 626 3.25 34.14 12.97
N ILE A 627 3.64 32.94 12.55
CA ILE A 627 2.73 31.79 12.44
C ILE A 627 2.89 30.84 13.62
N ASP A 628 1.95 29.92 13.81
CA ASP A 628 2.06 28.81 14.77
C ASP A 628 2.10 29.14 16.28
N PHE A 629 1.59 30.31 16.68
CA PHE A 629 1.40 30.63 18.10
C PHE A 629 0.55 29.59 18.85
N GLY A 630 1.01 29.19 20.04
CA GLY A 630 0.31 28.22 20.88
C GLY A 630 0.31 26.78 20.33
N LEU A 631 0.91 26.55 19.16
CA LEU A 631 1.02 25.22 18.55
C LEU A 631 2.33 24.50 18.94
N ALA A 632 3.32 25.21 19.51
CA ALA A 632 4.57 24.60 19.96
C ALA A 632 4.38 23.55 21.08
N ARG A 633 3.38 23.73 21.95
CA ARG A 633 2.99 22.71 22.93
C ARG A 633 2.41 21.46 22.30
N VAL A 634 1.85 21.56 21.09
CA VAL A 634 1.34 20.43 20.29
C VAL A 634 2.50 19.63 19.66
N ALA A 635 3.65 20.26 19.43
CA ALA A 635 4.80 19.73 18.69
C ALA A 635 5.87 18.95 19.50
N THR A 636 5.62 18.64 20.77
CA THR A 636 6.70 18.26 21.70
C THR A 636 7.24 16.83 21.55
N SER A 637 6.53 15.88 20.92
CA SER A 637 6.96 14.47 20.88
C SER A 637 8.20 14.24 20.00
N LEU A 638 8.15 14.66 18.73
CA LEU A 638 9.27 14.47 17.79
C LEU A 638 10.50 15.30 18.17
N ARG A 639 10.31 16.50 18.74
CA ARG A 639 11.43 17.29 19.27
C ARG A 639 12.13 16.63 20.45
N GLN A 640 11.37 16.13 21.42
CA GLN A 640 11.95 15.42 22.56
C GLN A 640 12.73 14.18 22.12
N GLU A 641 12.19 13.45 21.14
CA GLU A 641 12.87 12.30 20.56
C GLU A 641 14.17 12.70 19.84
N ALA A 642 14.13 13.75 19.02
CA ALA A 642 15.31 14.32 18.37
C ALA A 642 16.37 14.81 19.39
N MET A 643 15.95 15.47 20.48
CA MET A 643 16.86 15.98 21.53
C MET A 643 17.55 14.85 22.31
N SER A 644 16.92 13.67 22.41
CA SER A 644 17.52 12.50 23.07
C SER A 644 18.60 11.82 22.22
N ARG A 645 18.67 12.09 20.90
CA ARG A 645 19.53 11.40 19.93
C ARG A 645 20.55 12.37 19.33
N ARG A 646 21.77 12.38 19.88
CA ARG A 646 22.78 13.47 19.72
C ARG A 646 23.58 13.52 18.39
N THR A 647 23.32 12.68 17.38
CA THR A 647 24.15 12.68 16.16
C THR A 647 23.39 13.14 14.92
N THR A 648 23.89 14.20 14.26
CA THR A 648 23.38 14.74 12.99
C THR A 648 23.88 14.01 11.75
N ALA A 649 24.89 13.15 11.88
CA ALA A 649 25.52 12.49 10.75
C ALA A 649 24.58 11.44 10.13
N GLY A 650 24.26 11.61 8.84
CA GLY A 650 23.42 10.68 8.08
C GLY A 650 21.92 10.99 8.07
N MET A 651 21.47 12.10 8.66
CA MET A 651 20.05 12.49 8.66
C MET A 651 19.62 13.18 7.36
N THR A 652 18.37 12.98 6.95
CA THR A 652 17.75 13.63 5.78
C THR A 652 17.50 15.12 6.02
N GLN A 653 17.13 15.87 4.97
CA GLN A 653 16.75 17.29 5.09
C GLN A 653 15.59 17.51 6.07
N PHE A 654 14.61 16.60 6.09
CA PHE A 654 13.46 16.70 7.00
C PHE A 654 13.91 16.53 8.46
N GLY A 655 14.67 15.48 8.79
CA GLY A 655 15.25 15.27 10.11
C GLY A 655 16.18 16.40 10.52
N GLN A 656 16.97 16.93 9.58
CA GLN A 656 17.78 18.14 9.78
C GLN A 656 16.94 19.39 10.06
N ALA A 657 15.75 19.55 9.47
CA ALA A 657 14.86 20.67 9.79
C ALA A 657 14.29 20.57 11.22
N ILE A 658 14.06 19.34 11.71
CA ILE A 658 13.66 19.09 13.10
C ILE A 658 14.81 19.44 14.04
N VAL A 659 16.02 18.95 13.76
CA VAL A 659 17.23 19.26 14.54
C VAL A 659 17.63 20.72 14.44
N GLY A 660 17.47 21.35 13.28
CA GLY A 660 17.80 22.77 13.03
C GLY A 660 16.97 23.72 13.88
N THR A 661 15.80 23.26 14.35
CA THR A 661 15.00 24.01 15.31
C THR A 661 15.69 24.13 16.69
N ILE A 662 16.55 23.19 17.06
CA ILE A 662 17.34 23.23 18.32
C ILE A 662 18.25 24.46 18.34
N LEU A 663 18.68 24.98 17.19
CA LEU A 663 19.55 26.16 17.11
C LEU A 663 18.89 27.44 17.67
N TYR A 664 17.55 27.46 17.74
CA TYR A 664 16.76 28.59 18.21
C TYR A 664 16.14 28.36 19.60
N ALA A 665 16.07 27.10 20.06
CA ALA A 665 15.50 26.77 21.35
C ALA A 665 16.39 27.26 22.50
N ALA A 666 15.77 27.77 23.56
CA ALA A 666 16.48 28.20 24.76
C ALA A 666 16.88 26.99 25.64
N PRO A 667 17.89 27.10 26.52
CA PRO A 667 18.34 26.00 27.39
C PRO A 667 17.22 25.35 28.21
N GLU A 668 16.32 26.16 28.77
CA GLU A 668 15.16 25.67 29.53
C GLU A 668 14.15 24.88 28.68
N GLN A 669 14.17 25.04 27.35
CA GLN A 669 13.39 24.21 26.41
C GLN A 669 14.08 22.89 26.09
N MET A 670 15.40 22.80 26.28
CA MET A 670 16.20 21.61 26.04
C MET A 670 16.30 20.68 27.26
N GLY A 671 15.67 21.05 28.38
CA GLY A 671 15.61 20.23 29.59
C GLY A 671 16.51 20.70 30.73
N GLU A 672 17.13 21.87 30.63
CA GLU A 672 17.85 22.50 31.75
C GLU A 672 16.86 23.03 32.80
N VAL A 673 16.41 22.12 33.67
CA VAL A 673 15.35 22.38 34.65
C VAL A 673 15.70 23.45 35.69
N GLU A 674 16.98 23.77 35.87
CA GLU A 674 17.45 24.81 36.79
C GLU A 674 16.94 26.22 36.42
N TYR A 675 16.62 26.44 35.14
CA TYR A 675 16.12 27.72 34.63
C TYR A 675 14.58 27.83 34.66
N GLY A 676 13.89 26.83 35.21
CA GLY A 676 12.44 26.80 35.31
C GLY A 676 11.74 26.34 34.04
N LYS A 677 10.46 26.73 33.88
CA LYS A 677 9.64 26.33 32.73
C LYS A 677 9.81 27.32 31.56
N PRO A 678 9.80 26.84 30.30
CA PRO A 678 9.77 27.71 29.13
C PRO A 678 8.63 28.74 29.19
N GLY A 679 8.89 29.95 28.71
CA GLY A 679 7.93 31.05 28.74
C GLY A 679 8.38 32.25 27.89
N ALA A 680 7.94 33.46 28.25
CA ALA A 680 8.23 34.69 27.49
C ALA A 680 9.73 34.91 27.23
N LYS A 681 10.59 34.65 28.22
CA LYS A 681 12.05 34.80 28.10
C LYS A 681 12.68 33.80 27.11
N SER A 682 12.04 32.65 26.87
CA SER A 682 12.47 31.67 25.86
C SER A 682 12.22 32.20 24.45
N ASP A 683 11.11 32.89 24.22
CA ASP A 683 10.84 33.57 22.94
C ASP A 683 11.85 34.68 22.64
N LEU A 684 12.35 35.38 23.67
CA LEU A 684 13.37 36.42 23.49
C LEU A 684 14.72 35.83 23.06
N TYR A 685 15.09 34.67 23.62
CA TYR A 685 16.27 33.93 23.16
C TYR A 685 16.13 33.54 21.69
N ALA A 686 14.99 32.96 21.33
CA ALA A 686 14.69 32.58 19.96
C ALA A 686 14.63 33.79 19.00
N LEU A 687 14.16 34.95 19.47
CA LEU A 687 14.18 36.21 18.71
C LEU A 687 15.60 36.67 18.41
N GLY A 688 16.50 36.65 19.40
CA GLY A 688 17.91 36.99 19.20
C GLY A 688 18.58 36.09 18.18
N ALA A 689 18.37 34.77 18.29
CA ALA A 689 18.85 33.79 17.32
C ALA A 689 18.28 34.02 15.91
N THR A 690 16.98 34.28 15.82
CA THR A 690 16.27 34.52 14.55
C THR A 690 16.77 35.77 13.86
N LEU A 691 16.92 36.89 14.58
CA LEU A 691 17.41 38.14 14.00
C LEU A 691 18.86 38.03 13.54
N TYR A 692 19.72 37.34 14.29
CA TYR A 692 21.09 37.08 13.83
C TYR A 692 21.10 36.28 12.53
N ARG A 693 20.34 35.18 12.46
CA ARG A 693 20.23 34.36 11.24
C ARG A 693 19.75 35.21 10.06
N LEU A 694 18.71 35.99 10.26
CA LEU A 694 18.11 36.82 9.21
C LEU A 694 19.06 37.91 8.68
N MET A 695 19.92 38.49 9.52
CA MET A 695 20.86 39.56 9.14
C MET A 695 22.25 39.07 8.71
N THR A 696 22.59 37.80 8.95
CA THR A 696 23.94 37.27 8.64
C THR A 696 23.94 36.07 7.72
N ASN A 697 22.79 35.41 7.56
CA ASN A 697 22.65 34.10 6.95
C ASN A 697 23.63 33.04 7.53
N GLU A 698 24.05 33.20 8.78
CA GLU A 698 24.87 32.23 9.51
C GLU A 698 24.05 31.45 10.54
N SER A 699 24.59 30.31 11.01
CA SER A 699 24.01 29.57 12.11
C SER A 699 23.98 30.44 13.38
N PRO A 700 22.84 30.56 14.08
CA PRO A 700 22.76 31.37 15.29
C PRO A 700 23.31 30.65 16.53
N ARG A 701 23.92 29.46 16.40
CA ARG A 701 24.47 28.70 17.52
C ARG A 701 25.48 29.52 18.32
N THR A 702 26.34 30.25 17.62
CA THR A 702 27.31 31.17 18.21
C THR A 702 27.25 32.47 17.44
N LEU A 703 27.04 33.59 18.14
CA LEU A 703 26.99 34.91 17.52
C LEU A 703 28.42 35.37 17.22
N ASN A 704 28.72 35.70 15.97
CA ASN A 704 30.04 36.21 15.57
C ASN A 704 29.98 37.73 15.35
N PRO A 705 30.69 38.54 16.16
CA PRO A 705 30.64 40.00 16.05
C PRO A 705 31.15 40.50 14.69
N ARG A 706 32.03 39.76 14.01
CA ARG A 706 32.56 40.16 12.69
C ARG A 706 31.51 40.16 11.58
N ARG A 707 30.38 39.48 11.77
CA ARG A 707 29.30 39.46 10.76
C ARG A 707 28.37 40.66 10.84
N LEU A 708 28.42 41.40 11.94
CA LEU A 708 27.64 42.61 12.16
C LEU A 708 28.57 43.79 12.47
N SER A 709 29.80 43.79 11.93
CA SER A 709 30.80 44.84 12.18
C SER A 709 30.36 46.21 11.70
N ASP A 710 29.53 46.24 10.65
CA ASP A 710 29.01 47.47 10.06
C ASP A 710 27.68 47.91 10.70
N ALA A 711 27.12 47.09 11.60
CA ALA A 711 25.93 47.42 12.36
C ALA A 711 26.26 48.27 13.61
N PRO A 712 25.31 49.02 14.17
CA PRO A 712 25.48 49.66 15.47
C PRO A 712 25.87 48.63 16.54
N PRO A 713 26.91 48.86 17.37
CA PRO A 713 27.32 47.92 18.41
C PRO A 713 26.18 47.50 19.35
N ALA A 714 25.28 48.43 19.64
CA ALA A 714 24.08 48.20 20.45
C ALA A 714 23.16 47.10 19.90
N LEU A 715 23.18 46.83 18.59
CA LEU A 715 22.43 45.72 17.99
C LEU A 715 23.05 44.38 18.39
N PHE A 716 24.36 44.21 18.21
CA PHE A 716 25.02 42.96 18.59
C PHE A 716 24.89 42.70 20.09
N ASP A 717 25.05 43.74 20.92
CA ASP A 717 24.86 43.66 22.37
C ASP A 717 23.43 43.22 22.74
N LEU A 718 22.41 43.71 22.01
CA LEU A 718 21.02 43.29 22.20
C LEU A 718 20.83 41.82 21.83
N LEU A 719 21.39 41.36 20.70
CA LEU A 719 21.29 39.95 20.29
C LEU A 719 21.98 39.02 21.30
N CYS A 720 23.13 39.42 21.83
CA CYS A 720 23.82 38.71 22.91
C CYS A 720 22.98 38.67 24.20
N HIS A 721 22.43 39.81 24.65
CA HIS A 721 21.55 39.84 25.82
C HIS A 721 20.32 38.93 25.65
N CYS A 722 19.71 38.91 24.47
CA CYS A 722 18.61 37.99 24.18
C CYS A 722 19.05 36.52 24.31
N LYS A 723 20.26 36.20 23.86
CA LYS A 723 20.85 34.86 23.82
C LYS A 723 21.57 34.43 25.11
N GLU A 724 21.46 35.17 26.21
CA GLU A 724 22.01 34.73 27.49
C GLU A 724 21.43 33.38 27.91
N GLU A 725 22.28 32.50 28.44
CA GLU A 725 21.87 31.14 28.85
C GLU A 725 20.84 31.22 29.99
N ASN A 726 21.11 32.06 31.01
CA ASN A 726 20.20 32.29 32.13
C ASN A 726 19.06 33.26 31.74
N PRO A 727 17.77 32.84 31.79
CA PRO A 727 16.63 33.71 31.46
C PRO A 727 16.54 35.01 32.29
N ALA A 728 17.10 35.03 33.50
CA ALA A 728 17.12 36.22 34.35
C ALA A 728 18.07 37.33 33.83
N GLN A 729 19.02 36.99 32.96
CA GLN A 729 19.97 37.93 32.35
C GLN A 729 19.50 38.44 30.98
N ARG A 730 18.43 37.85 30.42
CA ARG A 730 17.79 38.30 29.19
C ARG A 730 16.92 39.54 29.43
N PRO A 731 16.58 40.34 28.40
CA PRO A 731 15.63 41.46 28.53
C PRO A 731 14.33 41.04 29.23
N ASP A 732 13.69 41.95 29.96
CA ASP A 732 12.54 41.65 30.83
C ASP A 732 11.28 41.28 30.06
N SER A 733 11.11 41.85 28.87
CA SER A 733 9.93 41.60 28.04
C SER A 733 10.20 41.91 26.57
N ALA A 734 9.29 41.44 25.70
CA ALA A 734 9.28 41.83 24.30
C ALA A 734 9.12 43.36 24.11
N ALA A 735 8.48 44.06 25.07
CA ALA A 735 8.35 45.52 25.04
C ALA A 735 9.70 46.24 25.24
N GLU A 736 10.60 45.67 26.06
CA GLU A 736 11.95 46.21 26.23
C GLU A 736 12.77 46.02 24.95
N VAL A 737 12.73 44.82 24.36
CA VAL A 737 13.43 44.53 23.09
C VAL A 737 12.91 45.44 21.97
N LEU A 738 11.60 45.61 21.86
CA LEU A 738 10.96 46.54 20.92
C LEU A 738 11.53 47.96 21.06
N LYS A 739 11.53 48.52 22.28
CA LYS A 739 12.05 49.86 22.55
C LYS A 739 13.53 50.00 22.18
N ARG A 740 14.35 48.97 22.49
CA ARG A 740 15.77 48.96 22.13
C ARG A 740 15.97 48.93 20.62
N LEU A 741 15.23 48.10 19.89
CA LEU A 741 15.28 48.05 18.42
C LEU A 741 14.83 49.37 17.78
N GLU A 742 13.73 49.98 18.26
CA GLU A 742 13.26 51.30 17.80
C GLU A 742 14.32 52.38 18.02
N THR A 743 15.00 52.36 19.16
CA THR A 743 16.09 53.30 19.47
C THR A 743 17.27 53.11 18.52
N ILE A 744 17.65 51.86 18.24
CA ILE A 744 18.75 51.55 17.31
C ILE A 744 18.39 51.96 15.89
N LEU A 745 17.17 51.66 15.41
CA LEU A 745 16.70 52.04 14.08
C LEU A 745 16.70 53.56 13.90
N THR A 746 16.21 54.29 14.91
CA THR A 746 16.19 55.75 14.88
C THR A 746 17.59 56.34 14.78
N ALA A 747 18.58 55.71 15.42
CA ALA A 747 19.97 56.18 15.38
C ALA A 747 20.66 56.02 14.01
N ILE A 748 20.20 55.07 13.17
CA ILE A 748 20.74 54.80 11.83
C ILE A 748 19.85 55.31 10.68
N THR A 749 18.71 55.92 11.01
CA THR A 749 17.80 56.50 10.01
C THR A 749 18.06 57.98 9.90
N ILE A 750 18.39 58.44 8.69
CA ILE A 750 18.50 59.86 8.39
C ILE A 750 17.14 60.32 7.84
N ILE A 751 16.46 61.20 8.58
CA ILE A 751 15.18 61.76 8.14
C ILE A 751 15.45 63.01 7.32
N VAL A 752 14.96 63.02 6.08
CA VAL A 752 14.97 64.16 5.17
C VAL A 752 13.57 64.75 5.11
N SER A 753 13.46 66.05 5.31
CA SER A 753 12.20 66.78 5.14
C SER A 753 12.46 68.24 4.78
N PRO A 754 11.59 68.91 4.01
CA PRO A 754 11.83 70.29 3.59
C PRO A 754 11.99 71.27 4.76
N THR A 755 11.45 70.92 5.93
CA THR A 755 11.41 71.76 7.14
C THR A 755 12.23 71.21 8.30
N GLY A 756 12.93 70.09 8.14
CA GLY A 756 13.67 69.41 9.21
C GLY A 756 15.15 69.76 9.25
N ASP A 757 15.90 69.00 10.06
CA ASP A 757 17.35 69.20 10.25
C ASP A 757 18.17 68.81 9.01
N CYS A 758 17.72 67.80 8.26
CA CYS A 758 18.27 67.44 6.96
C CYS A 758 17.23 67.77 5.88
N GLN A 759 17.50 68.81 5.10
CA GLN A 759 16.56 69.32 4.10
C GLN A 759 16.84 68.81 2.68
N SER A 760 17.95 68.09 2.50
CA SER A 760 18.41 67.60 1.20
C SER A 760 18.70 66.11 1.23
N ILE A 761 18.22 65.41 0.20
CA ILE A 761 18.47 63.97 0.03
C ILE A 761 19.94 63.73 -0.29
N SER A 762 20.55 64.56 -1.14
CA SER A 762 21.98 64.47 -1.47
C SER A 762 22.88 64.70 -0.26
N ALA A 763 22.50 65.62 0.64
CA ALA A 763 23.19 65.83 1.90
C ALA A 763 23.06 64.60 2.81
N ALA A 764 21.89 63.96 2.85
CA ALA A 764 21.70 62.71 3.56
C ALA A 764 22.56 61.57 2.99
N ILE A 765 22.62 61.39 1.66
CA ILE A 765 23.49 60.39 1.00
C ILE A 765 24.96 60.60 1.37
N LYS A 766 25.43 61.85 1.43
CA LYS A 766 26.79 62.18 1.84
C LYS A 766 27.06 61.84 3.30
N LYS A 767 26.11 62.13 4.19
CA LYS A 767 26.21 61.84 5.63
C LYS A 767 26.07 60.35 5.96
N ALA A 768 25.30 59.64 5.15
CA ALA A 768 25.02 58.22 5.31
C ALA A 768 26.28 57.37 5.15
N LYS A 769 26.37 56.33 5.96
CA LYS A 769 27.29 55.20 5.78
C LYS A 769 26.66 54.17 4.85
N ALA A 770 27.49 53.28 4.31
CA ALA A 770 26.97 52.14 3.56
C ALA A 770 26.00 51.32 4.43
N GLY A 771 24.81 51.03 3.92
CA GLY A 771 23.73 50.32 4.60
C GLY A 771 22.77 51.21 5.40
N ASP A 772 23.01 52.51 5.51
CA ASP A 772 22.09 53.42 6.20
C ASP A 772 20.77 53.59 5.41
N ARG A 773 19.71 53.91 6.16
CA ARG A 773 18.40 54.26 5.59
C ARG A 773 18.18 55.76 5.60
N ILE A 774 17.72 56.28 4.47
CA ILE A 774 17.28 57.66 4.29
C ILE A 774 15.76 57.63 4.16
N LEU A 775 15.07 58.24 5.11
CA LEU A 775 13.61 58.37 5.12
C LEU A 775 13.23 59.77 4.62
N VAL A 776 12.55 59.85 3.49
CA VAL A 776 12.19 61.10 2.82
C VAL A 776 10.72 61.42 3.09
N LYS A 777 10.47 62.52 3.81
CA LYS A 777 9.12 63.03 4.10
C LYS A 777 8.51 63.72 2.87
N PRO A 778 7.18 63.94 2.84
CA PRO A 778 6.50 64.74 1.83
C PRO A 778 7.19 66.09 1.60
N GLY A 779 7.42 66.42 0.33
CA GLY A 779 8.20 67.56 -0.10
C GLY A 779 8.58 67.51 -1.57
N VAL A 780 9.00 68.66 -2.09
CA VAL A 780 9.63 68.78 -3.42
C VAL A 780 11.12 69.02 -3.21
N TYR A 781 11.94 68.14 -3.79
CA TYR A 781 13.38 68.12 -3.67
C TYR A 781 13.99 68.34 -5.05
N GLN A 782 14.62 69.50 -5.26
CA GLN A 782 15.27 69.84 -6.52
C GLN A 782 16.74 69.47 -6.47
N GLU A 783 17.05 68.21 -6.80
CA GLU A 783 18.37 67.60 -6.56
C GLU A 783 18.68 66.49 -7.57
N ASP A 784 19.98 66.24 -7.76
CA ASP A 784 20.52 65.18 -8.60
C ASP A 784 21.15 64.11 -7.68
N LEU A 785 20.54 62.93 -7.58
CA LEU A 785 20.96 61.93 -6.59
C LEU A 785 22.03 61.01 -7.17
N VAL A 786 23.24 61.08 -6.62
CA VAL A 786 24.33 60.13 -6.92
C VAL A 786 24.42 59.12 -5.79
N ILE A 787 24.06 57.86 -6.06
CA ILE A 787 24.12 56.78 -5.08
C ILE A 787 25.45 56.04 -5.26
N ASP A 788 26.46 56.45 -4.49
CA ASP A 788 27.86 56.01 -4.59
C ASP A 788 28.24 54.94 -3.56
N LYS A 789 27.31 54.59 -2.68
CA LYS A 789 27.45 53.55 -1.66
C LYS A 789 26.11 52.84 -1.47
N PRO A 790 26.09 51.62 -0.94
CA PRO A 790 24.84 50.92 -0.70
C PRO A 790 23.93 51.68 0.26
N LEU A 791 22.71 51.99 -0.16
CA LEU A 791 21.74 52.78 0.61
C LEU A 791 20.30 52.35 0.34
N GLU A 792 19.43 52.58 1.32
CA GLU A 792 17.99 52.55 1.14
C GLU A 792 17.42 53.98 1.20
N ILE A 793 16.75 54.42 0.15
CA ILE A 793 16.05 55.71 0.11
C ILE A 793 14.55 55.43 0.02
N ILE A 794 13.82 55.78 1.08
CA ILE A 794 12.41 55.41 1.25
C ILE A 794 11.55 56.65 1.45
N GLY A 795 10.57 56.84 0.58
CA GLY A 795 9.52 57.83 0.77
C GLY A 795 8.52 57.41 1.85
N GLU A 796 8.19 58.33 2.77
CA GLU A 796 7.19 58.14 3.81
C GLU A 796 5.89 58.90 3.49
N GLY A 797 4.91 58.21 2.92
CA GLY A 797 3.60 58.79 2.61
C GLY A 797 3.13 58.44 1.20
N ASP A 798 2.26 59.26 0.64
CA ASP A 798 1.82 59.14 -0.75
C ASP A 798 2.98 59.55 -1.69
N VAL A 799 3.31 58.68 -2.65
CA VAL A 799 4.36 58.91 -3.65
C VAL A 799 4.19 60.25 -4.39
N LYS A 800 2.95 60.72 -4.57
CA LYS A 800 2.65 61.99 -5.25
C LYS A 800 3.13 63.22 -4.48
N GLU A 801 3.31 63.09 -3.17
CA GLU A 801 3.71 64.19 -2.29
C GLU A 801 5.23 64.25 -2.10
N ILE A 802 5.99 63.25 -2.59
CA ILE A 802 7.46 63.16 -2.41
C ILE A 802 8.11 63.21 -3.79
N VAL A 803 8.37 64.44 -4.26
CA VAL A 803 8.84 64.69 -5.62
C VAL A 803 10.33 64.99 -5.61
N VAL A 804 11.11 64.23 -6.37
CA VAL A 804 12.50 64.52 -6.70
C VAL A 804 12.55 65.01 -8.15
N GLU A 805 12.91 66.28 -8.33
CA GLU A 805 13.07 66.90 -9.63
C GLU A 805 14.54 67.17 -9.93
N SER A 806 15.04 66.67 -11.07
CA SER A 806 16.35 67.06 -11.60
C SER A 806 16.17 68.05 -12.76
N GLN A 807 17.03 69.06 -12.83
CA GLN A 807 17.05 70.04 -13.94
C GLN A 807 18.29 69.93 -14.82
N ASN A 808 19.38 69.33 -14.31
CA ASN A 808 20.69 69.38 -14.95
C ASN A 808 21.29 67.99 -15.24
N ALA A 809 20.81 66.94 -14.59
CA ALA A 809 21.38 65.60 -14.65
C ALA A 809 20.28 64.52 -14.61
N GLU A 810 20.64 63.30 -14.24
CA GLU A 810 19.68 62.25 -13.90
C GLU A 810 19.13 62.47 -12.48
N CYS A 811 17.84 62.17 -12.25
CA CYS A 811 17.31 62.17 -10.87
C CYS A 811 18.04 61.17 -10.00
N ILE A 812 18.38 60.00 -10.57
CA ILE A 812 19.20 58.97 -9.91
C ILE A 812 20.31 58.51 -10.85
N SER A 813 21.55 58.59 -10.37
CA SER A 813 22.74 58.00 -10.99
C SER A 813 23.32 56.94 -10.05
N MET A 814 23.26 55.68 -10.49
CA MET A 814 23.77 54.52 -9.74
C MET A 814 25.28 54.35 -9.93
N LYS A 815 26.05 54.27 -8.83
CA LYS A 815 27.52 54.12 -8.83
C LYS A 815 28.05 53.15 -7.77
N THR A 816 27.20 52.25 -7.30
CA THR A 816 27.54 51.25 -6.29
C THR A 816 27.04 49.87 -6.72
N ASP A 817 27.36 48.83 -5.96
CA ASP A 817 27.03 47.45 -6.33
C ASP A 817 25.54 47.15 -6.14
N HIS A 818 24.90 47.76 -5.14
CA HIS A 818 23.46 47.60 -4.89
C HIS A 818 22.83 48.81 -4.18
N ALA A 819 21.59 49.14 -4.51
CA ALA A 819 20.81 50.17 -3.82
C ALA A 819 19.30 49.93 -3.97
N LEU A 820 18.52 50.51 -3.04
CA LEU A 820 17.06 50.47 -3.05
C LEU A 820 16.49 51.89 -3.01
N VAL A 821 15.56 52.18 -3.92
CA VAL A 821 14.75 53.38 -3.89
C VAL A 821 13.28 53.01 -3.95
N ARG A 822 12.49 53.50 -2.97
CA ARG A 822 11.07 53.18 -2.86
C ARG A 822 10.22 54.42 -2.61
N GLY A 823 9.06 54.48 -3.27
CA GLY A 823 7.99 55.42 -2.91
C GLY A 823 8.33 56.89 -3.21
N LEU A 824 9.16 57.13 -4.23
CA LEU A 824 9.48 58.48 -4.68
C LEU A 824 8.85 58.75 -6.05
N ARG A 825 8.39 59.98 -6.25
CA ARG A 825 8.09 60.49 -7.59
C ARG A 825 9.34 61.12 -8.17
N LEU A 826 9.83 60.58 -9.27
CA LEU A 826 11.01 61.04 -9.97
C LEU A 826 10.58 61.76 -11.26
N HIS A 827 10.97 63.01 -11.41
CA HIS A 827 10.63 63.81 -12.57
C HIS A 827 11.87 64.50 -13.13
N ASN A 828 12.37 64.04 -14.27
CA ASN A 828 13.53 64.65 -14.88
C ASN A 828 13.14 65.75 -15.88
N ARG A 829 13.70 66.94 -15.71
CA ARG A 829 13.58 68.10 -16.61
C ARG A 829 14.82 68.34 -17.48
N ALA A 830 15.92 67.60 -17.24
CA ALA A 830 17.17 67.77 -17.96
C ALA A 830 17.09 67.23 -19.40
N GLU A 831 17.64 67.98 -20.36
CA GLU A 831 17.71 67.55 -21.76
C GLU A 831 18.69 66.39 -21.95
N LYS A 832 18.29 65.40 -22.75
CA LYS A 832 19.07 64.23 -23.16
C LYS A 832 19.63 63.40 -21.99
N ARG A 833 18.88 63.31 -20.90
CA ARG A 833 19.22 62.52 -19.71
C ARG A 833 18.16 61.47 -19.42
N PHE A 834 18.57 60.41 -18.72
CA PHE A 834 17.64 59.43 -18.17
C PHE A 834 17.07 59.95 -16.85
N THR A 835 15.84 59.60 -16.49
CA THR A 835 15.35 59.91 -15.13
C THR A 835 16.10 59.07 -14.10
N VAL A 836 16.28 57.78 -14.40
CA VAL A 836 17.10 56.85 -13.64
C VAL A 836 18.13 56.21 -14.56
N ASN A 837 19.40 56.28 -14.18
CA ASN A 837 20.52 55.73 -14.93
C ASN A 837 21.24 54.64 -14.12
N ILE A 838 21.25 53.43 -14.67
CA ILE A 838 21.82 52.21 -14.07
C ILE A 838 22.92 51.68 -15.01
N PRO A 839 24.15 52.23 -14.93
CA PRO A 839 25.29 51.80 -15.75
C PRO A 839 26.03 50.57 -15.17
N GLN A 840 25.76 50.22 -13.91
CA GLN A 840 26.41 49.13 -13.19
C GLN A 840 25.61 48.79 -11.92
N GLY A 841 25.88 47.61 -11.37
CA GLY A 841 25.29 47.15 -10.12
C GLY A 841 23.79 46.91 -10.21
N GLN A 842 23.19 46.56 -9.08
CA GLN A 842 21.78 46.24 -8.98
C GLN A 842 21.00 47.39 -8.32
N LEU A 843 20.18 48.11 -9.09
CA LEU A 843 19.26 49.11 -8.54
C LEU A 843 17.84 48.55 -8.47
N THR A 844 17.30 48.51 -7.25
CA THR A 844 15.89 48.16 -7.03
C THR A 844 15.03 49.42 -6.92
N LEU A 845 14.02 49.53 -7.78
CA LEU A 845 12.99 50.57 -7.78
C LEU A 845 11.64 49.93 -7.44
N GLU A 846 11.02 50.34 -6.34
CA GLU A 846 9.69 49.82 -5.95
C GLU A 846 8.70 50.96 -5.69
N TYR A 847 7.46 50.82 -6.17
CA TYR A 847 6.38 51.78 -5.90
C TYR A 847 6.71 53.24 -6.24
N CYS A 848 7.55 53.46 -7.26
CA CYS A 848 7.93 54.79 -7.74
C CYS A 848 7.03 55.26 -8.89
N ASP A 849 6.89 56.57 -9.01
CA ASP A 849 6.22 57.25 -10.14
C ASP A 849 7.31 58.00 -10.93
N ILE A 850 7.61 57.55 -12.15
CA ILE A 850 8.81 57.95 -12.88
C ILE A 850 8.40 58.57 -14.22
N THR A 851 8.82 59.82 -14.43
CA THR A 851 8.47 60.62 -15.62
C THR A 851 9.67 61.41 -16.14
N SER A 852 9.69 61.72 -17.44
CA SER A 852 10.79 62.45 -18.09
C SER A 852 10.27 63.49 -19.09
N ASP A 853 10.66 64.76 -18.92
CA ASP A 853 10.42 65.83 -19.90
C ASP A 853 11.32 65.71 -21.14
N SER A 854 12.30 64.79 -21.15
CA SER A 854 13.23 64.60 -22.26
C SER A 854 13.17 63.17 -22.83
N LEU A 855 14.22 62.37 -22.66
CA LEU A 855 14.40 61.08 -23.34
C LEU A 855 13.73 59.93 -22.59
N ILE A 856 14.47 59.24 -21.73
CA ILE A 856 14.11 57.90 -21.23
C ILE A 856 13.82 57.99 -19.73
N CYS A 857 12.81 57.25 -19.26
CA CYS A 857 12.54 57.18 -17.82
C CYS A 857 13.62 56.34 -17.12
N ILE A 858 13.82 55.08 -17.52
CA ILE A 858 14.82 54.19 -16.90
C ILE A 858 15.78 53.64 -17.96
N GLY A 859 17.08 53.91 -17.81
CA GLY A 859 18.14 53.31 -18.64
C GLY A 859 18.94 52.29 -17.85
N ILE A 860 19.01 51.05 -18.35
CA ILE A 860 19.79 49.95 -17.80
C ILE A 860 20.82 49.51 -18.84
N HIS A 861 22.11 49.70 -18.54
CA HIS A 861 23.17 49.42 -19.51
C HIS A 861 24.49 49.05 -18.85
N GLY A 862 25.32 48.31 -19.58
CA GLY A 862 26.56 47.73 -19.07
C GLY A 862 26.37 46.28 -18.63
N SER A 863 27.43 45.48 -18.81
CA SER A 863 27.40 44.02 -18.59
C SER A 863 27.18 43.59 -17.14
N GLU A 864 27.38 44.49 -16.18
CA GLU A 864 27.17 44.26 -14.75
C GLU A 864 25.93 44.99 -14.20
N ALA A 865 25.12 45.59 -15.08
CA ALA A 865 23.93 46.33 -14.67
C ALA A 865 22.71 45.41 -14.59
N GLU A 866 22.00 45.52 -13.47
CA GLU A 866 20.71 44.87 -13.26
C GLU A 866 19.68 45.88 -12.70
N GLY A 867 18.60 46.11 -13.45
CA GLY A 867 17.48 46.92 -12.99
C GLY A 867 16.33 46.05 -12.49
N ILE A 868 16.01 46.11 -11.19
CA ILE A 868 14.83 45.47 -10.62
C ILE A 868 13.75 46.53 -10.42
N VAL A 869 12.69 46.48 -11.21
CA VAL A 869 11.63 47.51 -11.22
C VAL A 869 10.28 46.86 -10.94
N ARG A 870 9.67 47.20 -9.80
CA ARG A 870 8.44 46.55 -9.32
C ARG A 870 7.36 47.54 -8.89
N HIS A 871 6.12 47.29 -9.28
CA HIS A 871 4.97 48.11 -8.85
C HIS A 871 5.14 49.61 -9.14
N CYS A 872 5.91 49.95 -10.18
CA CYS A 872 6.18 51.32 -10.55
C CYS A 872 5.22 51.79 -11.65
N LYS A 873 4.98 53.11 -11.68
CA LYS A 873 4.36 53.79 -12.81
C LYS A 873 5.45 54.47 -13.62
N ILE A 874 5.55 54.15 -14.91
CA ILE A 874 6.62 54.63 -15.78
C ILE A 874 5.95 55.29 -16.98
N HIS A 875 5.93 56.62 -17.02
CA HIS A 875 5.10 57.29 -18.00
C HIS A 875 5.58 58.66 -18.47
N ASP A 876 4.93 59.10 -19.55
CA ASP A 876 5.06 60.44 -20.11
C ASP A 876 6.47 60.84 -20.56
N SER A 877 7.30 59.89 -21.01
CA SER A 877 8.54 60.23 -21.71
C SER A 877 8.24 61.02 -23.00
N LYS A 878 8.81 62.23 -23.17
CA LYS A 878 8.49 63.09 -24.33
C LYS A 878 9.09 62.59 -25.64
N GLU A 879 10.38 62.27 -25.66
CA GLU A 879 11.15 61.98 -26.87
C GLU A 879 11.89 60.62 -26.84
N GLY A 880 11.62 59.76 -25.86
CA GLY A 880 12.26 58.45 -25.72
C GLY A 880 11.33 57.36 -25.19
N CYS A 881 11.88 56.29 -24.62
CA CYS A 881 11.09 55.16 -24.11
C CYS A 881 10.90 55.16 -22.59
N GLY A 882 9.96 54.34 -22.10
CA GLY A 882 9.76 54.12 -20.67
C GLY A 882 10.97 53.42 -20.05
N VAL A 883 11.29 52.22 -20.53
CA VAL A 883 12.48 51.47 -20.09
C VAL A 883 13.37 51.16 -21.28
N TYR A 884 14.67 51.46 -21.16
CA TYR A 884 15.68 51.13 -22.16
C TYR A 884 16.71 50.17 -21.58
N VAL A 885 16.84 48.99 -22.18
CA VAL A 885 17.82 47.97 -21.77
C VAL A 885 18.78 47.71 -22.92
N TYR A 886 20.05 48.06 -22.74
CA TYR A 886 21.06 48.00 -23.81
C TYR A 886 22.47 47.70 -23.28
N GLU A 887 23.47 47.56 -24.15
CA GLU A 887 24.87 47.22 -23.80
C GLU A 887 24.99 46.03 -22.81
N ASN A 888 24.29 44.93 -23.10
CA ASN A 888 24.22 43.73 -22.24
C ASN A 888 23.62 43.93 -20.84
N GLY A 889 22.90 45.03 -20.60
CA GLY A 889 22.15 45.24 -19.36
C GLY A 889 21.06 44.17 -19.16
N THR A 890 20.78 43.85 -17.90
CA THR A 890 19.76 42.87 -17.52
C THR A 890 18.74 43.46 -16.55
N GLY A 891 17.62 42.80 -16.30
CA GLY A 891 16.67 43.31 -15.31
C GLY A 891 15.39 42.52 -15.18
N GLN A 892 14.66 42.80 -14.10
CA GLN A 892 13.35 42.22 -13.79
C GLN A 892 12.32 43.35 -13.69
N ILE A 893 11.36 43.37 -14.62
CA ILE A 893 10.33 44.40 -14.69
C ILE A 893 8.99 43.72 -14.40
N GLU A 894 8.45 43.94 -13.20
CA GLU A 894 7.33 43.15 -12.67
C GLU A 894 6.20 44.02 -12.11
N ASN A 895 4.96 43.69 -12.46
CA ASN A 895 3.77 44.39 -11.92
C ASN A 895 3.79 45.92 -12.14
N CYS A 896 4.41 46.38 -13.22
CA CYS A 896 4.52 47.81 -13.55
C CYS A 896 3.40 48.25 -14.50
N ASP A 897 3.08 49.54 -14.42
CA ASP A 897 2.14 50.23 -15.30
C ASP A 897 2.91 51.25 -16.16
N ILE A 898 3.01 50.99 -17.47
CA ILE A 898 3.90 51.69 -18.39
C ILE A 898 3.07 52.32 -19.51
N PHE A 899 2.98 53.66 -19.53
CA PHE A 899 2.07 54.34 -20.46
C PHE A 899 2.52 55.73 -20.90
N GLY A 900 1.98 56.25 -22.01
CA GLY A 900 2.26 57.63 -22.45
C GLY A 900 3.70 57.91 -22.89
N ASN A 901 4.52 56.86 -23.05
CA ASN A 901 5.91 56.96 -23.48
C ASN A 901 6.02 56.93 -25.01
N GLY A 902 7.14 57.33 -25.60
CA GLY A 902 7.42 57.13 -27.04
C GLY A 902 7.29 55.66 -27.43
N VAL A 903 8.19 54.85 -26.90
CA VAL A 903 8.12 53.38 -26.86
C VAL A 903 7.93 52.94 -25.41
N GLY A 904 7.18 51.87 -25.15
CA GLY A 904 6.99 51.36 -23.78
C GLY A 904 8.31 50.84 -23.19
N ILE A 905 8.81 49.73 -23.74
CA ILE A 905 10.11 49.13 -23.40
C ILE A 905 10.92 48.93 -24.68
N LEU A 906 12.19 49.32 -24.68
CA LEU A 906 13.11 49.14 -25.80
C LEU A 906 14.32 48.29 -25.35
N ILE A 907 14.67 47.29 -26.15
CA ILE A 907 15.74 46.33 -25.88
C ILE A 907 16.68 46.29 -27.09
N LEU A 908 17.95 46.66 -26.90
CA LEU A 908 18.97 46.74 -27.95
C LEU A 908 20.32 46.17 -27.46
N GLU A 909 21.28 45.96 -28.37
CA GLU A 909 22.69 45.72 -28.06
C GLU A 909 22.95 44.66 -26.97
N GLY A 910 22.28 43.51 -27.09
CA GLY A 910 22.45 42.39 -26.14
C GLY A 910 21.70 42.52 -24.82
N GLY A 911 20.87 43.56 -24.64
CA GLY A 911 20.01 43.71 -23.47
C GLY A 911 19.10 42.48 -23.26
N ASN A 912 18.96 42.04 -22.01
CA ASN A 912 18.24 40.81 -21.68
C ASN A 912 17.38 40.94 -20.40
N PRO A 913 16.27 41.71 -20.45
CA PRO A 913 15.35 41.81 -19.33
C PRO A 913 14.29 40.69 -19.32
N THR A 914 13.75 40.42 -18.14
CA THR A 914 12.53 39.65 -17.93
C THR A 914 11.38 40.60 -17.59
N ILE A 915 10.25 40.47 -18.30
CA ILE A 915 9.06 41.32 -18.11
C ILE A 915 7.88 40.42 -17.69
N GLN A 916 7.28 40.67 -16.53
CA GLN A 916 6.18 39.86 -16.00
C GLN A 916 5.05 40.72 -15.44
N HIS A 917 3.81 40.32 -15.68
CA HIS A 917 2.62 40.95 -15.08
C HIS A 917 2.53 42.49 -15.26
N CYS A 918 3.13 43.04 -16.32
CA CYS A 918 3.11 44.47 -16.59
C CYS A 918 1.96 44.85 -17.53
N GLN A 919 1.43 46.06 -17.36
CA GLN A 919 0.51 46.69 -18.30
C GLN A 919 1.30 47.72 -19.12
N ILE A 920 1.28 47.58 -20.44
CA ILE A 920 1.94 48.51 -21.37
C ILE A 920 0.89 49.01 -22.35
N HIS A 921 0.59 50.30 -22.32
CA HIS A 921 -0.47 50.89 -23.14
C HIS A 921 -0.16 52.34 -23.52
N ASP A 922 -0.91 52.90 -24.47
CA ASP A 922 -0.82 54.31 -24.87
C ASP A 922 0.60 54.80 -25.28
N SER A 923 1.41 53.93 -25.89
CA SER A 923 2.70 54.32 -26.49
C SER A 923 2.49 55.26 -27.68
N LYS A 924 3.17 56.41 -27.71
CA LYS A 924 3.05 57.45 -28.75
C LYS A 924 3.50 56.96 -30.13
N GLU A 925 4.49 56.07 -30.19
CA GLU A 925 4.96 55.46 -31.45
C GLU A 925 4.23 54.14 -31.79
N GLY A 926 3.25 53.73 -30.98
CA GLY A 926 2.52 52.47 -31.16
C GLY A 926 3.33 51.21 -30.80
N ILE A 927 4.56 51.36 -30.30
CA ILE A 927 5.43 50.24 -29.91
C ILE A 927 5.33 50.05 -28.39
N GLY A 928 4.75 48.91 -27.98
CA GLY A 928 4.72 48.48 -26.59
C GLY A 928 6.09 47.96 -26.13
N VAL A 929 6.60 46.94 -26.82
CA VAL A 929 7.95 46.39 -26.60
C VAL A 929 8.68 46.34 -27.93
N GLY A 930 9.79 47.08 -28.05
CA GLY A 930 10.68 47.06 -29.20
C GLY A 930 11.93 46.24 -28.90
N VAL A 931 12.30 45.34 -29.81
CA VAL A 931 13.53 44.56 -29.73
C VAL A 931 14.29 44.73 -31.04
N GLY A 932 15.53 45.20 -30.96
CA GLY A 932 16.44 45.32 -32.10
C GLY A 932 17.70 44.50 -31.89
N VAL A 933 18.30 44.10 -33.01
CA VAL A 933 19.51 43.26 -33.07
C VAL A 933 20.75 44.13 -33.01
#